data_AF-A0A7R9E7I0-F1
#
_entry.id   AF-A0A7R9E7I0-F1
#
_cell.length_a   1.000
_cell.length_b   1.000
_cell.length_c   1.000
_cell.angle_alpha   90.00
_cell.angle_beta   90.00
_cell.angle_gamma   90.00
#
_symmetry.space_group_name_H-M   'P 1'
#
loop_
_entity.id
_entity.type
_entity.pdbx_description
1 polymer ?
#
loop_
_entity_poly.entity_id
_entity_poly.type
_entity_poly.pdbx_seq_one_letter_code
_entity_poly.pdbx_strand_id
1 'polypeptide(L)'
;MELQSEHESGSITEVDYVLKRLVHGMGSSRANSRNGFFSVLVALLSTVKSIKVTDILNLVKKHLCIKSNIAKIEEAEIYTGQILVYGALIRSGQFVSKATVEEQHEVLTNLLIAGQQRSYLPIAAYAFLEELLLQMNGDNFHKLIWPIMKAEVKKPLASHSLENLHFLLISKRLFPKVMSSKLLMKTVGVPEIIHKDSIFVLSTLLLQISNSFHIHHPVYKEFAEQLATSPLLPDFWSQGVESCLAKSNKNRDLLILHIFQVVLANLTDKTQISMMLSANFLSMMMKHLTINTSPKPELTIEANKALRLVTETFTEDMQGNDETILDILRKFLFYPGQLMFEKFTGTRTVQILSNKLKASGVKELATLYQNVVTCKMDKVTGLQGETEPWHTAERKYAGELLTKLISNAPAVQDDHEWKLDMMKFFLELGMFHPINKDENNVVGHLLAGSLKNNFFRLFDQHPKLALPRLNNLCNTQSAIIHHLDSLLKNKNWVQRLRKPWSPEAKASLQKMIAVTKELELPKKGLPQSTVLIFRTMLMQMGIHLFINPDLAIEVLEELYSCLNEIDTGNRKFDETNMEKEVQWESLDLDDMDPEEGQRINKELAQAFKKYKSSTNNKKSKKMPTKDKALSHFRVRVLDLIEIYISSEPSLESCLELVMPLFHLLEYCIPNIHQKPLESRVRTCISKLTGLKKFEVGKVTQEQLAELASKLLSKGERTSVVFFDMNYKITECCCFLVKASKHIPTPVTVPPIQWKMMKKIEVSPLTDVLRNALLDYFQNRIVDQEFKGKPKNQVQDNADQESVIESTTVQVHDNNTNQENVIESTSAQVQDNNDNQKCVIESTTGQVQHDSADQNSIIESATAHPQTNGIVGLPRVYYAPATLPRWVSHRTLDLIVPISTIAPGGMGIPLPGTRGGALPEISLHLLPTISPPIDLQLT
;
A
#
# COMPACT_ATOMS: atom_id res chain seq x y z
N MET A 1 -42.39 -60.79 -22.45
CA MET A 1 -41.90 -59.89 -23.51
C MET A 1 -42.74 -58.62 -23.60
N GLU A 2 -44.07 -58.70 -23.68
CA GLU A 2 -44.94 -57.52 -23.82
C GLU A 2 -44.76 -56.44 -22.72
N LEU A 3 -44.57 -56.85 -21.46
CA LEU A 3 -44.32 -55.91 -20.33
C LEU A 3 -42.96 -55.17 -20.39
N GLN A 4 -42.01 -55.60 -21.21
CA GLN A 4 -40.78 -54.81 -21.46
C GLN A 4 -41.00 -53.77 -22.56
N SER A 5 -41.78 -54.09 -23.60
CA SER A 5 -42.12 -53.15 -24.68
C SER A 5 -43.03 -51.99 -24.23
N GLU A 6 -43.88 -52.18 -23.22
CA GLU A 6 -44.71 -51.09 -22.68
C GLU A 6 -43.87 -50.06 -21.88
N HIS A 7 -42.88 -50.51 -21.11
CA HIS A 7 -41.97 -49.60 -20.40
C HIS A 7 -41.00 -48.87 -21.35
N GLU A 8 -40.49 -49.52 -22.40
CA GLU A 8 -39.65 -48.86 -23.41
C GLU A 8 -40.45 -47.83 -24.23
N SER A 9 -41.66 -48.17 -24.67
CA SER A 9 -42.49 -47.25 -25.46
C SER A 9 -42.95 -46.01 -24.66
N GLY A 10 -43.29 -46.17 -23.38
CA GLY A 10 -43.56 -45.02 -22.50
C GLY A 10 -42.37 -44.07 -22.39
N SER A 11 -41.18 -44.61 -22.09
CA SER A 11 -39.95 -43.83 -21.93
C SER A 11 -39.56 -43.04 -23.20
N ILE A 12 -39.74 -43.62 -24.39
CA ILE A 12 -39.44 -42.96 -25.66
C ILE A 12 -40.34 -41.72 -25.88
N THR A 13 -41.64 -41.81 -25.56
CA THR A 13 -42.56 -40.68 -25.74
C THR A 13 -42.26 -39.50 -24.79
N GLU A 14 -41.78 -39.77 -23.58
CA GLU A 14 -41.35 -38.73 -22.64
C GLU A 14 -40.07 -38.03 -23.10
N VAL A 15 -39.08 -38.79 -23.59
CA VAL A 15 -37.84 -38.23 -24.15
C VAL A 15 -38.13 -37.32 -25.34
N ASP A 16 -39.01 -37.72 -26.26
CA ASP A 16 -39.43 -36.88 -27.39
C ASP A 16 -40.15 -35.60 -26.95
N TYR A 17 -41.03 -35.69 -25.96
CA TYR A 17 -41.71 -34.52 -25.39
C TYR A 17 -40.71 -33.54 -24.76
N VAL A 18 -39.77 -34.05 -23.97
CA VAL A 18 -38.71 -33.23 -23.34
C VAL A 18 -37.83 -32.62 -24.41
N LEU A 19 -37.32 -33.40 -25.36
CA LEU A 19 -36.43 -32.93 -26.44
C LEU A 19 -37.07 -31.80 -27.25
N LYS A 20 -38.34 -31.97 -27.65
CA LYS A 20 -39.14 -30.93 -28.32
C LYS A 20 -39.26 -29.66 -27.48
N ARG A 21 -39.52 -29.78 -26.18
CA ARG A 21 -39.66 -28.65 -25.26
C ARG A 21 -38.34 -27.91 -25.04
N LEU A 22 -37.24 -28.65 -24.93
CA LEU A 22 -35.89 -28.09 -24.83
C LEU A 22 -35.53 -27.32 -26.11
N VAL A 23 -35.60 -27.95 -27.29
CA VAL A 23 -35.27 -27.33 -28.59
C VAL A 23 -36.09 -26.05 -28.83
N HIS A 24 -37.41 -26.08 -28.59
CA HIS A 24 -38.23 -24.89 -28.73
C HIS A 24 -37.87 -23.80 -27.69
N GLY A 25 -37.54 -24.19 -26.45
CA GLY A 25 -37.12 -23.29 -25.39
C GLY A 25 -35.85 -22.49 -25.69
N MET A 26 -34.99 -22.97 -26.60
CA MET A 26 -33.77 -22.29 -27.04
C MET A 26 -34.05 -20.94 -27.71
N GLY A 27 -35.20 -20.80 -28.36
CA GLY A 27 -35.69 -19.54 -28.94
C GLY A 27 -36.37 -18.60 -27.94
N SER A 28 -36.32 -18.88 -26.63
CA SER A 28 -36.95 -18.02 -25.61
C SER A 28 -36.28 -16.65 -25.54
N SER A 29 -37.07 -15.58 -25.42
CA SER A 29 -36.56 -14.21 -25.22
C SER A 29 -35.76 -14.00 -23.92
N ARG A 30 -35.97 -14.85 -22.91
CA ARG A 30 -35.29 -14.75 -21.60
C ARG A 30 -33.96 -15.50 -21.61
N ALA A 31 -32.85 -14.78 -21.47
CA ALA A 31 -31.50 -15.36 -21.43
C ALA A 31 -31.36 -16.49 -20.38
N ASN A 32 -31.77 -16.26 -19.13
CA ASN A 32 -31.73 -17.30 -18.08
C ASN A 32 -32.52 -18.57 -18.45
N SER A 33 -33.62 -18.46 -19.21
CA SER A 33 -34.39 -19.61 -19.69
C SER A 33 -33.63 -20.36 -20.78
N ARG A 34 -33.09 -19.66 -21.79
CA ARG A 34 -32.20 -20.26 -22.81
C ARG A 34 -31.03 -20.99 -22.15
N ASN A 35 -30.45 -20.41 -21.10
CA ASN A 35 -29.34 -21.02 -20.38
C ASN A 35 -29.72 -22.35 -19.71
N GLY A 36 -30.88 -22.40 -19.03
CA GLY A 36 -31.39 -23.64 -18.46
C GLY A 36 -31.69 -24.70 -19.52
N PHE A 37 -32.36 -24.32 -20.61
CA PHE A 37 -32.68 -25.24 -21.70
C PHE A 37 -31.42 -25.79 -22.39
N PHE A 38 -30.41 -24.96 -22.65
CA PHE A 38 -29.13 -25.38 -23.22
C PHE A 38 -28.43 -26.41 -22.33
N SER A 39 -28.28 -26.12 -21.04
CA SER A 39 -27.58 -27.03 -20.10
C SER A 39 -28.28 -28.39 -19.98
N VAL A 40 -29.61 -28.40 -19.89
CA VAL A 40 -30.39 -29.64 -19.83
C VAL A 40 -30.35 -30.38 -21.18
N LEU A 41 -30.35 -29.68 -22.32
CA LEU A 41 -30.22 -30.30 -23.64
C LEU A 41 -28.84 -30.96 -23.80
N VAL A 42 -27.75 -30.28 -23.44
CA VAL A 42 -26.40 -30.89 -23.47
C VAL A 42 -26.36 -32.13 -22.58
N ALA A 43 -26.86 -32.07 -21.34
CA ALA A 43 -26.89 -33.21 -20.44
C ALA A 43 -27.72 -34.39 -20.99
N LEU A 44 -28.91 -34.12 -21.54
CA LEU A 44 -29.77 -35.12 -22.16
C LEU A 44 -29.08 -35.78 -23.37
N LEU A 45 -28.46 -34.99 -24.23
CA LEU A 45 -27.77 -35.49 -25.42
C LEU A 45 -26.50 -36.29 -25.09
N SER A 46 -25.78 -35.93 -24.03
CA SER A 46 -24.61 -36.68 -23.55
C SER A 46 -24.96 -38.01 -22.87
N THR A 47 -26.16 -38.11 -22.27
CA THR A 47 -26.59 -39.30 -21.49
C THR A 47 -27.44 -40.27 -22.30
N VAL A 48 -28.41 -39.78 -23.06
CA VAL A 48 -29.40 -40.60 -23.77
C VAL A 48 -28.89 -40.99 -25.16
N LYS A 49 -28.39 -42.23 -25.27
CA LYS A 49 -27.79 -42.74 -26.51
C LYS A 49 -28.78 -42.99 -27.66
N SER A 50 -30.07 -43.15 -27.39
CA SER A 50 -31.10 -43.44 -28.40
C SER A 50 -31.47 -42.24 -29.29
N ILE A 51 -31.23 -41.00 -28.84
CA ILE A 51 -31.55 -39.79 -29.62
C ILE A 51 -30.61 -39.70 -30.84
N LYS A 52 -31.22 -39.53 -32.03
CA LYS A 52 -30.51 -39.32 -33.31
C LYS A 52 -30.39 -37.83 -33.65
N VAL A 53 -29.38 -37.50 -34.46
CA VAL A 53 -29.13 -36.13 -34.91
C VAL A 53 -30.21 -35.67 -35.90
N THR A 54 -30.70 -36.56 -36.78
CA THR A 54 -31.86 -36.35 -37.66
C THR A 54 -33.05 -35.73 -36.96
N ASP A 55 -33.37 -36.23 -35.77
CA ASP A 55 -34.61 -35.91 -35.06
C ASP A 55 -34.50 -34.50 -34.46
N ILE A 56 -33.30 -34.15 -33.99
CA ILE A 56 -32.96 -32.80 -33.52
C ILE A 56 -32.98 -31.80 -34.68
N LEU A 57 -32.40 -32.13 -35.84
CA LEU A 57 -32.44 -31.29 -37.04
C LEU A 57 -33.89 -31.04 -37.51
N ASN A 58 -34.74 -32.07 -37.48
CA ASN A 58 -36.17 -31.95 -37.80
C ASN A 58 -36.91 -31.08 -36.76
N LEU A 59 -36.59 -31.20 -35.47
CA LEU A 59 -37.15 -30.32 -34.44
C LEU A 59 -36.70 -28.86 -34.61
N VAL A 60 -35.45 -28.58 -34.99
CA VAL A 60 -34.98 -27.21 -35.31
C VAL A 60 -35.76 -26.65 -36.50
N LYS A 61 -35.85 -27.39 -37.61
CA LYS A 61 -36.63 -27.01 -38.81
C LYS A 61 -38.10 -26.73 -38.51
N LYS A 62 -38.69 -27.41 -37.50
CA LYS A 62 -40.10 -27.29 -37.12
C LYS A 62 -40.38 -26.20 -36.08
N HIS A 63 -39.49 -26.01 -35.10
CA HIS A 63 -39.75 -25.19 -33.90
C HIS A 63 -38.90 -23.92 -33.80
N LEU A 64 -37.84 -23.80 -34.60
CA LEU A 64 -36.95 -22.63 -34.70
C LEU A 64 -36.90 -22.14 -36.16
N CYS A 65 -38.05 -22.07 -36.82
CA CYS A 65 -38.19 -21.58 -38.19
C CYS A 65 -38.67 -20.13 -38.24
N ILE A 66 -38.16 -19.38 -39.22
CA ILE A 66 -38.57 -18.00 -39.47
C ILE A 66 -39.78 -18.02 -40.39
N LYS A 67 -40.89 -17.49 -39.88
CA LYS A 67 -42.15 -17.28 -40.60
C LYS A 67 -42.17 -15.87 -41.19
N SER A 68 -43.07 -15.63 -42.13
CA SER A 68 -43.32 -14.28 -42.66
C SER A 68 -43.80 -13.33 -41.54
N ASN A 69 -43.40 -12.06 -41.62
CA ASN A 69 -43.78 -10.96 -40.73
C ASN A 69 -43.39 -11.10 -39.23
N ILE A 70 -42.28 -11.78 -38.92
CA ILE A 70 -41.69 -11.81 -37.57
C ILE A 70 -40.92 -10.49 -37.27
N ALA A 71 -40.92 -10.04 -36.02
CA ALA A 71 -40.15 -8.88 -35.59
C ALA A 71 -38.63 -9.15 -35.58
N LYS A 72 -37.80 -8.17 -35.97
CA LYS A 72 -36.33 -8.30 -36.08
C LYS A 72 -35.60 -8.80 -34.81
N ILE A 73 -36.23 -8.64 -33.64
CA ILE A 73 -35.72 -9.12 -32.34
C ILE A 73 -36.01 -10.62 -32.20
N GLU A 74 -37.26 -11.04 -32.40
CA GLU A 74 -37.70 -12.43 -32.36
C GLU A 74 -37.00 -13.28 -33.43
N GLU A 75 -36.76 -12.73 -34.62
CA GLU A 75 -35.92 -13.33 -35.67
C GLU A 75 -34.50 -13.64 -35.16
N ALA A 76 -33.89 -12.72 -34.41
CA ALA A 76 -32.57 -12.89 -33.82
C ALA A 76 -32.57 -13.85 -32.61
N GLU A 77 -33.67 -13.94 -31.87
CA GLU A 77 -33.87 -14.93 -30.81
C GLU A 77 -34.00 -16.35 -31.40
N ILE A 78 -34.65 -16.51 -32.55
CA ILE A 78 -34.70 -17.77 -33.31
C ILE A 78 -33.29 -18.18 -33.76
N TYR A 79 -32.53 -17.29 -34.40
CA TYR A 79 -31.14 -17.60 -34.80
C TYR A 79 -30.23 -17.90 -33.60
N THR A 80 -30.40 -17.19 -32.48
CA THR A 80 -29.72 -17.51 -31.21
C THR A 80 -30.06 -18.93 -30.75
N GLY A 81 -31.35 -19.31 -30.80
CA GLY A 81 -31.80 -20.66 -30.48
C GLY A 81 -31.19 -21.73 -31.37
N GLN A 82 -31.11 -21.48 -32.69
CA GLN A 82 -30.47 -22.39 -33.64
C GLN A 82 -28.98 -22.60 -33.30
N ILE A 83 -28.21 -21.51 -33.13
CA ILE A 83 -26.79 -21.55 -32.75
C ILE A 83 -26.60 -22.38 -31.47
N LEU A 84 -27.46 -22.18 -30.46
CA LEU A 84 -27.39 -22.92 -29.19
C LEU A 84 -27.73 -24.42 -29.34
N VAL A 85 -28.65 -24.82 -30.24
CA VAL A 85 -28.92 -26.25 -30.51
C VAL A 85 -27.75 -26.92 -31.23
N TYR A 86 -27.18 -26.27 -32.24
CA TYR A 86 -25.99 -26.78 -32.93
C TYR A 86 -24.78 -26.84 -31.99
N GLY A 87 -24.61 -25.83 -31.14
CA GLY A 87 -23.64 -25.85 -30.05
C GLY A 87 -23.86 -26.99 -29.05
N ALA A 88 -25.11 -27.35 -28.74
CA ALA A 88 -25.42 -28.48 -27.87
C ALA A 88 -25.07 -29.84 -28.51
N LEU A 89 -25.25 -30.00 -29.84
CA LEU A 89 -24.80 -31.17 -30.60
C LEU A 89 -23.27 -31.31 -30.57
N ILE A 90 -22.54 -30.20 -30.69
CA ILE A 90 -21.08 -30.16 -30.58
C ILE A 90 -20.63 -30.51 -29.17
N ARG A 91 -21.15 -29.83 -28.15
CA ARG A 91 -20.67 -29.98 -26.76
C ARG A 91 -21.07 -31.31 -26.10
N SER A 92 -22.15 -31.94 -26.55
CA SER A 92 -22.49 -33.31 -26.15
C SER A 92 -21.68 -34.40 -26.87
N GLY A 93 -20.79 -34.02 -27.80
CA GLY A 93 -20.01 -34.96 -28.62
C GLY A 93 -20.83 -35.74 -29.65
N GLN A 94 -22.16 -35.58 -29.70
CA GLN A 94 -23.04 -36.25 -30.67
C GLN A 94 -22.72 -35.88 -32.12
N PHE A 95 -22.28 -34.63 -32.36
CA PHE A 95 -21.79 -34.18 -33.66
C PHE A 95 -20.64 -35.06 -34.19
N VAL A 96 -19.65 -35.39 -33.36
CA VAL A 96 -18.48 -36.17 -33.78
C VAL A 96 -18.78 -37.68 -33.75
N SER A 97 -19.56 -38.14 -32.77
CA SER A 97 -19.73 -39.57 -32.47
C SER A 97 -20.91 -40.26 -33.15
N LYS A 98 -21.94 -39.52 -33.62
CA LYS A 98 -23.15 -40.13 -34.20
C LYS A 98 -23.69 -39.48 -35.47
N ALA A 99 -23.39 -38.21 -35.75
CA ALA A 99 -23.88 -37.56 -36.96
C ALA A 99 -23.23 -38.18 -38.22
N THR A 100 -23.99 -38.35 -39.30
CA THR A 100 -23.43 -38.68 -40.62
C THR A 100 -22.64 -37.49 -41.19
N VAL A 101 -21.86 -37.72 -42.25
CA VAL A 101 -21.08 -36.65 -42.91
C VAL A 101 -22.01 -35.56 -43.45
N GLU A 102 -23.17 -35.93 -43.97
CA GLU A 102 -24.21 -35.03 -44.47
C GLU A 102 -24.82 -34.19 -43.34
N GLU A 103 -25.14 -34.82 -42.20
CA GLU A 103 -25.64 -34.13 -41.01
C GLU A 103 -24.59 -33.19 -40.42
N GLN A 104 -23.31 -33.58 -40.40
CA GLN A 104 -22.20 -32.74 -39.95
C GLN A 104 -22.07 -31.49 -40.83
N HIS A 105 -22.13 -31.66 -42.16
CA HIS A 105 -22.13 -30.54 -43.10
C HIS A 105 -23.38 -29.65 -42.93
N GLU A 106 -24.57 -30.22 -42.71
CA GLU A 106 -25.79 -29.44 -42.46
C GLU A 106 -25.69 -28.62 -41.17
N VAL A 107 -25.28 -29.23 -40.05
CA VAL A 107 -25.10 -28.55 -38.75
C VAL A 107 -24.10 -27.40 -38.86
N LEU A 108 -22.94 -27.64 -39.47
CA LEU A 108 -21.90 -26.61 -39.65
C LEU A 108 -22.38 -25.45 -40.52
N THR A 109 -23.01 -25.76 -41.65
CA THR A 109 -23.50 -24.75 -42.60
C THR A 109 -24.57 -23.89 -41.94
N ASN A 110 -25.53 -24.50 -41.25
CA ASN A 110 -26.59 -23.78 -40.56
C ASN A 110 -26.09 -22.97 -39.35
N LEU A 111 -25.08 -23.47 -38.62
CA LEU A 111 -24.42 -22.73 -37.53
C LEU A 111 -23.78 -21.44 -38.03
N LEU A 112 -23.04 -21.50 -39.15
CA LEU A 112 -22.40 -20.33 -39.76
C LEU A 112 -23.44 -19.36 -40.34
N ILE A 113 -24.44 -19.87 -41.07
CA ILE A 113 -25.52 -19.06 -41.64
C ILE A 113 -26.27 -18.32 -40.54
N ALA A 114 -26.66 -18.98 -39.45
CA ALA A 114 -27.35 -18.34 -38.32
C ALA A 114 -26.45 -17.31 -37.61
N GLY A 115 -25.14 -17.59 -37.50
CA GLY A 115 -24.14 -16.66 -36.99
C GLY A 115 -24.07 -15.36 -37.78
N GLN A 116 -24.15 -15.40 -39.12
CA GLN A 116 -23.99 -14.21 -39.98
C GLN A 116 -25.18 -13.22 -39.95
N GLN A 117 -26.31 -13.56 -39.31
CA GLN A 117 -27.58 -12.82 -39.47
C GLN A 117 -27.67 -11.50 -38.69
N ARG A 118 -26.82 -11.32 -37.67
CA ARG A 118 -26.71 -10.11 -36.84
C ARG A 118 -25.27 -9.95 -36.37
N SER A 119 -24.75 -8.74 -36.33
CA SER A 119 -23.31 -8.44 -36.08
C SER A 119 -22.70 -8.97 -34.77
N TYR A 120 -23.50 -9.40 -33.79
CA TYR A 120 -23.02 -9.97 -32.51
C TYR A 120 -23.18 -11.50 -32.42
N LEU A 121 -23.90 -12.15 -33.36
CA LEU A 121 -24.08 -13.60 -33.39
C LEU A 121 -22.86 -14.41 -33.89
N PRO A 122 -21.94 -13.88 -34.75
CA PRO A 122 -20.77 -14.64 -35.20
C PRO A 122 -19.90 -15.10 -34.03
N ILE A 123 -19.74 -14.26 -32.99
CA ILE A 123 -18.97 -14.58 -31.78
C ILE A 123 -19.48 -15.87 -31.13
N ALA A 124 -20.80 -16.03 -31.03
CA ALA A 124 -21.41 -17.23 -30.45
C ALA A 124 -21.23 -18.46 -31.34
N ALA A 125 -21.41 -18.31 -32.66
CA ALA A 125 -21.25 -19.42 -33.60
C ALA A 125 -19.79 -19.89 -33.71
N TYR A 126 -18.82 -18.96 -33.75
CA TYR A 126 -17.40 -19.27 -33.87
C TYR A 126 -16.78 -19.84 -32.60
N ALA A 127 -17.32 -19.54 -31.41
CA ALA A 127 -16.89 -20.18 -30.18
C ALA A 127 -17.28 -21.68 -30.13
N PHE A 128 -18.49 -22.05 -30.59
CA PHE A 128 -18.84 -23.46 -30.78
C PHE A 128 -18.01 -24.13 -31.89
N LEU A 129 -17.64 -23.39 -32.95
CA LEU A 129 -16.69 -23.88 -33.95
C LEU A 129 -15.29 -24.12 -33.33
N GLU A 130 -14.81 -23.23 -32.47
CA GLU A 130 -13.54 -23.39 -31.74
C GLU A 130 -13.56 -24.62 -30.82
N GLU A 131 -14.63 -24.82 -30.05
CA GLU A 131 -14.83 -26.05 -29.26
C GLU A 131 -14.80 -27.32 -30.14
N LEU A 132 -15.40 -27.27 -31.32
CA LEU A 132 -15.39 -28.38 -32.28
C LEU A 132 -13.98 -28.61 -32.84
N LEU A 133 -13.21 -27.56 -33.16
CA LEU A 133 -11.83 -27.68 -33.61
C LEU A 133 -10.95 -28.34 -32.54
N LEU A 134 -11.16 -28.04 -31.25
CA LEU A 134 -10.43 -28.66 -30.14
C LEU A 134 -10.75 -30.16 -29.95
N GLN A 135 -11.86 -30.65 -30.50
CA GLN A 135 -12.30 -32.06 -30.39
C GLN A 135 -11.84 -32.97 -31.54
N MET A 136 -11.14 -32.45 -32.55
CA MET A 136 -10.81 -33.21 -33.77
C MET A 136 -9.32 -33.23 -34.13
N ASN A 137 -8.93 -34.19 -34.97
CA ASN A 137 -7.60 -34.29 -35.54
C ASN A 137 -7.51 -33.57 -36.91
N GLY A 138 -6.28 -33.41 -37.42
CA GLY A 138 -6.03 -32.72 -38.69
C GLY A 138 -6.73 -33.34 -39.90
N ASP A 139 -6.88 -34.67 -39.94
CA ASP A 139 -7.53 -35.35 -41.06
C ASP A 139 -9.04 -35.07 -41.10
N ASN A 140 -9.70 -35.11 -39.94
CA ASN A 140 -11.12 -34.78 -39.81
C ASN A 140 -11.36 -33.29 -40.08
N PHE A 141 -10.49 -32.41 -39.58
CA PHE A 141 -10.52 -30.98 -39.92
C PHE A 141 -10.42 -30.75 -41.44
N HIS A 142 -9.48 -31.42 -42.12
CA HIS A 142 -9.27 -31.25 -43.55
C HIS A 142 -10.44 -31.77 -44.41
N LYS A 143 -11.11 -32.85 -43.95
CA LYS A 143 -12.23 -33.47 -44.67
C LYS A 143 -13.57 -32.77 -44.40
N LEU A 144 -13.85 -32.36 -43.17
CA LEU A 144 -15.19 -31.90 -42.76
C LEU A 144 -15.31 -30.37 -42.68
N ILE A 145 -14.39 -29.72 -41.94
CA ILE A 145 -14.47 -28.28 -41.66
C ILE A 145 -13.91 -27.45 -42.81
N TRP A 146 -12.73 -27.85 -43.30
CA TRP A 146 -12.00 -27.06 -44.30
C TRP A 146 -12.77 -26.83 -45.60
N PRO A 147 -13.52 -27.78 -46.20
CA PRO A 147 -14.25 -27.52 -47.44
C PRO A 147 -15.31 -26.42 -47.30
N ILE A 148 -15.99 -26.34 -46.16
CA ILE A 148 -16.98 -25.29 -45.86
C ILE A 148 -16.26 -23.96 -45.62
N MET A 149 -15.33 -23.93 -44.66
CA MET A 149 -14.66 -22.70 -44.25
C MET A 149 -13.78 -22.09 -45.35
N LYS A 150 -13.27 -22.91 -46.28
CA LYS A 150 -12.50 -22.43 -47.44
C LYS A 150 -13.31 -21.48 -48.34
N ALA A 151 -14.63 -21.61 -48.43
CA ALA A 151 -15.46 -20.64 -49.15
C ALA A 151 -15.42 -19.27 -48.47
N GLU A 152 -15.48 -19.24 -47.14
CA GLU A 152 -15.47 -18.03 -46.32
C GLU A 152 -14.10 -17.33 -46.24
N VAL A 153 -12.99 -18.08 -46.26
CA VAL A 153 -11.62 -17.53 -46.05
C VAL A 153 -10.77 -17.42 -47.32
N LYS A 154 -11.24 -17.89 -48.48
CA LYS A 154 -10.52 -17.75 -49.77
C LYS A 154 -10.71 -16.35 -50.36
N LYS A 155 -10.15 -15.34 -49.69
CA LYS A 155 -10.17 -13.91 -50.05
C LYS A 155 -8.89 -13.22 -49.52
N PRO A 156 -8.56 -12.00 -49.94
CA PRO A 156 -7.43 -11.25 -49.37
C PRO A 156 -7.61 -11.05 -47.86
N LEU A 157 -6.50 -11.03 -47.11
CA LEU A 157 -6.53 -10.89 -45.64
C LEU A 157 -7.22 -9.60 -45.18
N ALA A 158 -7.08 -8.50 -45.94
CA ALA A 158 -7.74 -7.22 -45.67
C ALA A 158 -9.28 -7.26 -45.74
N SER A 159 -9.86 -8.30 -46.35
CA SER A 159 -11.32 -8.50 -46.49
C SER A 159 -11.88 -9.52 -45.49
N HIS A 160 -11.10 -9.92 -44.48
CA HIS A 160 -11.55 -10.83 -43.43
C HIS A 160 -12.29 -10.09 -42.32
N SER A 161 -13.26 -10.77 -41.67
CA SER A 161 -13.76 -10.35 -40.37
C SER A 161 -12.86 -10.86 -39.25
N LEU A 162 -13.10 -10.40 -38.02
CA LEU A 162 -12.35 -10.86 -36.84
C LEU A 162 -12.54 -12.37 -36.58
N GLU A 163 -13.71 -12.90 -36.91
CA GLU A 163 -14.05 -14.32 -36.79
C GLU A 163 -13.30 -15.17 -37.82
N ASN A 164 -13.25 -14.74 -39.09
CA ASN A 164 -12.49 -15.44 -40.12
C ASN A 164 -10.97 -15.41 -39.81
N LEU A 165 -10.45 -14.30 -39.26
CA LEU A 165 -9.06 -14.22 -38.78
C LEU A 165 -8.82 -15.16 -37.59
N HIS A 166 -9.72 -15.19 -36.61
CA HIS A 166 -9.67 -16.07 -35.44
C HIS A 166 -9.62 -17.55 -35.85
N PHE A 167 -10.53 -17.97 -36.72
CA PHE A 167 -10.55 -19.32 -37.27
C PHE A 167 -9.24 -19.69 -37.96
N LEU A 168 -8.66 -18.78 -38.75
CA LEU A 168 -7.38 -19.02 -39.42
C LEU A 168 -6.23 -19.19 -38.40
N LEU A 169 -6.14 -18.32 -37.39
CA LEU A 169 -5.11 -18.38 -36.36
C LEU A 169 -5.20 -19.66 -35.52
N ILE A 170 -6.40 -20.02 -35.06
CA ILE A 170 -6.64 -21.27 -34.31
C ILE A 170 -6.38 -22.50 -35.17
N SER A 171 -6.88 -22.53 -36.41
CA SER A 171 -6.65 -23.66 -37.32
C SER A 171 -5.16 -23.85 -37.62
N LYS A 172 -4.39 -22.75 -37.70
CA LYS A 172 -2.93 -22.81 -37.86
C LYS A 172 -2.24 -23.34 -36.61
N ARG A 173 -2.66 -22.93 -35.41
CA ARG A 173 -2.13 -23.45 -34.13
C ARG A 173 -2.42 -24.94 -33.94
N LEU A 174 -3.67 -25.37 -34.14
CA LEU A 174 -4.11 -26.74 -33.89
C LEU A 174 -3.70 -27.71 -35.01
N PHE A 175 -3.71 -27.27 -36.27
CA PHE A 175 -3.47 -28.12 -37.44
C PHE A 175 -2.35 -27.62 -38.36
N PRO A 176 -1.13 -27.33 -37.85
CA PRO A 176 -0.07 -26.65 -38.60
C PRO A 176 0.40 -27.43 -39.84
N LYS A 177 0.27 -28.76 -39.84
CA LYS A 177 0.57 -29.63 -40.99
C LYS A 177 -0.45 -29.46 -42.14
N VAL A 178 -1.73 -29.31 -41.80
CA VAL A 178 -2.82 -29.09 -42.78
C VAL A 178 -2.76 -27.64 -43.27
N MET A 179 -2.70 -26.70 -42.33
CA MET A 179 -2.53 -25.25 -42.54
C MET A 179 -1.07 -24.90 -42.91
N SER A 180 -0.54 -25.65 -43.88
CA SER A 180 0.78 -25.45 -44.47
C SER A 180 0.87 -24.13 -45.23
N SER A 181 2.08 -23.58 -45.37
CA SER A 181 2.30 -22.32 -46.09
C SER A 181 1.85 -22.38 -47.56
N LYS A 182 1.93 -23.57 -48.19
CA LYS A 182 1.40 -23.82 -49.54
C LYS A 182 -0.14 -23.71 -49.61
N LEU A 183 -0.84 -24.03 -48.53
CA LEU A 183 -2.29 -23.86 -48.44
C LEU A 183 -2.65 -22.39 -48.19
N LEU A 184 -1.98 -21.74 -47.22
CA LEU A 184 -2.20 -20.33 -46.88
C LEU A 184 -1.92 -19.40 -48.08
N MET A 185 -0.84 -19.61 -48.82
CA MET A 185 -0.55 -18.88 -50.07
C MET A 185 -1.69 -19.02 -51.09
N LYS A 186 -2.39 -20.16 -51.14
CA LYS A 186 -3.51 -20.40 -52.06
C LYS A 186 -4.86 -19.88 -51.58
N THR A 187 -5.01 -19.55 -50.30
CA THR A 187 -6.28 -19.04 -49.74
C THR A 187 -6.25 -17.56 -49.42
N VAL A 188 -5.21 -17.10 -48.71
CA VAL A 188 -5.10 -15.72 -48.20
C VAL A 188 -3.94 -14.92 -48.83
N GLY A 189 -3.09 -15.59 -49.62
CA GLY A 189 -2.00 -14.94 -50.37
C GLY A 189 -0.69 -14.74 -49.60
N VAL A 190 -0.59 -15.26 -48.37
CA VAL A 190 0.61 -15.16 -47.52
C VAL A 190 1.04 -16.53 -46.99
N PRO A 191 2.35 -16.77 -46.73
CA PRO A 191 2.84 -18.08 -46.31
C PRO A 191 2.52 -18.40 -44.85
N GLU A 192 2.34 -17.37 -44.03
CA GLU A 192 1.89 -17.43 -42.64
C GLU A 192 0.95 -16.26 -42.36
N ILE A 193 0.13 -16.36 -41.31
CA ILE A 193 -0.86 -15.32 -41.00
C ILE A 193 -0.16 -14.11 -40.41
N ILE A 194 0.67 -14.30 -39.39
CA ILE A 194 1.56 -13.28 -38.82
C ILE A 194 2.86 -13.30 -39.64
N HIS A 195 2.91 -12.52 -40.70
CA HIS A 195 4.04 -12.42 -41.63
C HIS A 195 4.35 -10.95 -41.93
N LYS A 196 5.58 -10.65 -42.33
CA LYS A 196 6.01 -9.27 -42.66
C LYS A 196 5.10 -8.57 -43.68
N ASP A 197 4.59 -9.32 -44.66
CA ASP A 197 3.73 -8.79 -45.72
C ASP A 197 2.27 -8.60 -45.27
N SER A 198 1.86 -9.19 -44.14
CA SER A 198 0.51 -9.11 -43.58
C SER A 198 0.41 -8.28 -42.29
N ILE A 199 1.51 -8.01 -41.58
CA ILE A 199 1.48 -7.43 -40.23
C ILE A 199 0.80 -6.05 -40.19
N PHE A 200 1.02 -5.22 -41.22
CA PHE A 200 0.35 -3.93 -41.36
C PHE A 200 -1.17 -4.08 -41.60
N VAL A 201 -1.57 -5.02 -42.46
CA VAL A 201 -2.98 -5.34 -42.73
C VAL A 201 -3.67 -5.85 -41.47
N LEU A 202 -3.01 -6.73 -40.71
CA LEU A 202 -3.50 -7.23 -39.42
C LEU A 202 -3.66 -6.11 -38.40
N SER A 203 -2.68 -5.20 -38.28
CA SER A 203 -2.79 -4.06 -37.36
C SER A 203 -3.97 -3.15 -37.70
N THR A 204 -4.24 -2.93 -39.00
CA THR A 204 -5.40 -2.17 -39.47
C THR A 204 -6.70 -2.89 -39.10
N LEU A 205 -6.82 -4.19 -39.40
CA LEU A 205 -8.02 -4.98 -39.14
C LEU A 205 -8.33 -5.12 -37.64
N LEU A 206 -7.30 -5.26 -36.80
CA LEU A 206 -7.42 -5.42 -35.36
C LEU A 206 -7.68 -4.08 -34.64
N LEU A 207 -7.00 -2.99 -35.02
CA LEU A 207 -7.03 -1.73 -34.25
C LEU A 207 -8.07 -0.70 -34.75
N GLN A 208 -8.79 -0.99 -35.84
CA GLN A 208 -9.89 -0.15 -36.37
C GLN A 208 -11.29 -0.62 -35.98
N ILE A 209 -11.48 -1.08 -34.74
CA ILE A 209 -12.81 -1.42 -34.23
C ILE A 209 -13.74 -0.20 -34.12
N SER A 210 -14.94 -0.32 -34.70
CA SER A 210 -16.02 0.68 -34.63
C SER A 210 -17.01 0.41 -33.49
N ASN A 211 -17.07 -0.82 -32.96
CA ASN A 211 -18.08 -1.26 -32.01
C ASN A 211 -17.44 -1.89 -30.77
N SER A 212 -17.97 -1.58 -29.57
CA SER A 212 -17.42 -2.01 -28.29
C SER A 212 -17.53 -3.51 -28.04
N PHE A 213 -18.51 -4.21 -28.64
CA PHE A 213 -18.64 -5.67 -28.50
C PHE A 213 -17.40 -6.44 -28.98
N HIS A 214 -16.66 -5.88 -29.95
CA HIS A 214 -15.47 -6.55 -30.46
C HIS A 214 -14.28 -6.48 -29.49
N ILE A 215 -14.24 -5.59 -28.48
CA ILE A 215 -13.07 -5.45 -27.57
C ILE A 215 -12.71 -6.79 -26.89
N HIS A 216 -13.71 -7.64 -26.62
CA HIS A 216 -13.55 -8.94 -25.97
C HIS A 216 -13.55 -10.12 -26.94
N HIS A 217 -13.34 -9.89 -28.24
CA HIS A 217 -13.30 -10.96 -29.24
C HIS A 217 -12.07 -11.86 -29.02
N PRO A 218 -12.20 -13.20 -29.02
CA PRO A 218 -11.10 -14.11 -28.65
C PRO A 218 -9.87 -14.02 -29.57
N VAL A 219 -10.05 -13.50 -30.81
CA VAL A 219 -8.96 -13.21 -31.75
C VAL A 219 -7.82 -12.38 -31.15
N TYR A 220 -8.10 -11.46 -30.22
CA TYR A 220 -7.05 -10.61 -29.65
C TYR A 220 -6.16 -11.38 -28.70
N LYS A 221 -6.72 -12.32 -27.94
CA LYS A 221 -5.95 -13.25 -27.12
C LYS A 221 -5.10 -14.16 -28.01
N GLU A 222 -5.74 -14.82 -28.98
CA GLU A 222 -5.08 -15.75 -29.89
C GLU A 222 -3.93 -15.09 -30.69
N PHE A 223 -4.21 -13.90 -31.24
CA PHE A 223 -3.21 -13.12 -31.98
C PHE A 223 -2.08 -12.64 -31.08
N ALA A 224 -2.38 -12.13 -29.87
CA ALA A 224 -1.37 -11.63 -28.95
C ALA A 224 -0.46 -12.76 -28.41
N GLU A 225 -1.01 -13.94 -28.12
CA GLU A 225 -0.24 -15.13 -27.72
C GLU A 225 0.72 -15.57 -28.84
N GLN A 226 0.25 -15.63 -30.09
CA GLN A 226 1.11 -15.96 -31.23
C GLN A 226 2.13 -14.83 -31.54
N LEU A 227 1.74 -13.56 -31.40
CA LEU A 227 2.62 -12.41 -31.62
C LEU A 227 3.74 -12.32 -30.58
N ALA A 228 3.48 -12.67 -29.31
CA ALA A 228 4.46 -12.63 -28.22
C ALA A 228 5.68 -13.55 -28.43
N THR A 229 5.56 -14.54 -29.32
CA THR A 229 6.64 -15.46 -29.72
C THR A 229 7.18 -15.17 -31.13
N SER A 230 6.64 -14.14 -31.81
CA SER A 230 7.00 -13.78 -33.18
C SER A 230 8.08 -12.70 -33.23
N PRO A 231 9.06 -12.77 -34.16
CA PRO A 231 10.02 -11.69 -34.38
C PRO A 231 9.37 -10.41 -34.94
N LEU A 232 8.07 -10.43 -35.29
CA LEU A 232 7.33 -9.30 -35.85
C LEU A 232 6.57 -8.47 -34.80
N LEU A 233 6.74 -8.76 -33.51
CA LEU A 233 6.21 -7.92 -32.43
C LEU A 233 6.69 -6.44 -32.51
N PRO A 234 7.97 -6.14 -32.79
CA PRO A 234 8.42 -4.76 -33.01
C PRO A 234 7.75 -4.07 -34.19
N ASP A 235 7.54 -4.77 -35.32
CA ASP A 235 6.86 -4.23 -36.49
C ASP A 235 5.38 -3.94 -36.21
N PHE A 236 4.67 -4.88 -35.56
CA PHE A 236 3.28 -4.66 -35.16
C PHE A 236 3.13 -3.46 -34.22
N TRP A 237 4.05 -3.32 -33.26
CA TRP A 237 3.97 -2.22 -32.29
C TRP A 237 4.28 -0.87 -32.93
N SER A 238 5.41 -0.77 -33.63
CA SER A 238 5.89 0.49 -34.21
C SER A 238 5.08 0.97 -35.41
N GLN A 239 4.59 0.07 -36.26
CA GLN A 239 3.85 0.44 -37.47
C GLN A 239 2.33 0.44 -37.21
N GLY A 240 1.84 -0.49 -36.39
CA GLY A 240 0.43 -0.70 -36.11
C GLY A 240 -0.10 0.06 -34.89
N VAL A 241 0.47 -0.20 -33.71
CA VAL A 241 -0.02 0.38 -32.45
C VAL A 241 0.24 1.88 -32.38
N GLU A 242 1.47 2.34 -32.65
CA GLU A 242 1.83 3.76 -32.59
C GLU A 242 1.00 4.64 -33.53
N SER A 243 0.79 4.20 -34.78
CA SER A 243 0.01 4.95 -35.77
C SER A 243 -1.46 5.10 -35.36
N CYS A 244 -1.99 4.15 -34.59
CA CYS A 244 -3.35 4.16 -34.06
C CYS A 244 -3.52 5.02 -32.79
N LEU A 245 -2.46 5.19 -31.99
CA LEU A 245 -2.48 5.95 -30.74
C LEU A 245 -2.64 7.47 -30.93
N ALA A 246 -2.09 8.02 -32.02
CA ALA A 246 -2.20 9.44 -32.36
C ALA A 246 -3.66 9.94 -32.56
N LYS A 247 -4.60 9.02 -32.85
CA LYS A 247 -6.04 9.30 -33.02
C LYS A 247 -6.88 8.34 -32.16
N SER A 248 -6.46 8.09 -30.92
CA SER A 248 -7.09 7.05 -30.10
C SER A 248 -8.44 7.45 -29.48
N ASN A 249 -9.22 6.42 -29.13
CA ASN A 249 -10.54 6.53 -28.49
C ASN A 249 -10.67 5.48 -27.38
N LYS A 250 -11.72 5.54 -26.54
CA LYS A 250 -11.90 4.65 -25.37
C LYS A 250 -11.75 3.15 -25.73
N ASN A 251 -12.38 2.71 -26.82
CA ASN A 251 -12.43 1.31 -27.21
C ASN A 251 -11.06 0.84 -27.71
N ARG A 252 -10.36 1.69 -28.47
CA ARG A 252 -9.00 1.44 -28.96
C ARG A 252 -7.97 1.45 -27.82
N ASP A 253 -8.07 2.38 -26.87
CA ASP A 253 -7.21 2.41 -25.68
C ASP A 253 -7.35 1.11 -24.87
N LEU A 254 -8.59 0.67 -24.61
CA LEU A 254 -8.87 -0.59 -23.92
C LEU A 254 -8.31 -1.80 -24.68
N LEU A 255 -8.46 -1.80 -26.01
CA LEU A 255 -7.97 -2.89 -26.85
C LEU A 255 -6.44 -2.97 -26.87
N ILE A 256 -5.74 -1.84 -27.04
CA ILE A 256 -4.27 -1.80 -27.02
C ILE A 256 -3.74 -2.23 -25.65
N LEU A 257 -4.40 -1.81 -24.55
CA LEU A 257 -4.09 -2.32 -23.21
C LEU A 257 -4.31 -3.83 -23.10
N HIS A 258 -5.40 -4.37 -23.64
CA HIS A 258 -5.64 -5.82 -23.62
C HIS A 258 -4.56 -6.61 -24.39
N ILE A 259 -4.22 -6.16 -25.60
CA ILE A 259 -3.13 -6.75 -26.41
C ILE A 259 -1.80 -6.65 -25.66
N PHE A 260 -1.46 -5.48 -25.07
CA PHE A 260 -0.26 -5.30 -24.26
C PHE A 260 -0.19 -6.32 -23.11
N GLN A 261 -1.29 -6.48 -22.35
CA GLN A 261 -1.34 -7.40 -21.22
C GLN A 261 -1.15 -8.87 -21.65
N VAL A 262 -1.81 -9.30 -22.73
CA VAL A 262 -1.69 -10.69 -23.22
C VAL A 262 -0.32 -10.95 -23.83
N VAL A 263 0.23 -10.01 -24.60
CA VAL A 263 1.60 -10.14 -25.12
C VAL A 263 2.58 -10.27 -23.96
N LEU A 264 2.51 -9.37 -22.98
CA LEU A 264 3.41 -9.34 -21.83
C LEU A 264 3.34 -10.63 -20.98
N ALA A 265 2.15 -11.21 -20.81
CA ALA A 265 1.96 -12.47 -20.10
C ALA A 265 2.56 -13.69 -20.81
N ASN A 266 2.82 -13.60 -22.12
CA ASN A 266 3.36 -14.68 -22.96
C ASN A 266 4.75 -14.35 -23.54
N LEU A 267 5.35 -13.22 -23.13
CA LEU A 267 6.57 -12.71 -23.72
C LEU A 267 7.80 -13.51 -23.29
N THR A 268 8.51 -14.08 -24.27
CA THR A 268 9.75 -14.82 -24.04
C THR A 268 10.96 -13.89 -23.90
N ASP A 269 11.10 -12.92 -24.80
CA ASP A 269 12.16 -11.91 -24.80
C ASP A 269 11.71 -10.63 -24.08
N LYS A 270 12.17 -10.48 -22.84
CA LYS A 270 11.77 -9.38 -21.94
C LYS A 270 12.36 -8.03 -22.34
N THR A 271 13.39 -8.00 -23.19
CA THR A 271 13.97 -6.73 -23.67
C THR A 271 12.93 -5.90 -24.45
N GLN A 272 11.99 -6.58 -25.13
CA GLN A 272 10.95 -5.95 -25.94
C GLN A 272 9.91 -5.17 -25.12
N ILE A 273 9.83 -5.38 -23.80
CA ILE A 273 8.97 -4.59 -22.89
C ILE A 273 9.35 -3.11 -22.98
N SER A 274 10.66 -2.80 -23.04
CA SER A 274 11.16 -1.44 -23.22
C SER A 274 10.65 -0.86 -24.53
N MET A 275 10.77 -1.59 -25.65
CA MET A 275 10.29 -1.16 -26.97
C MET A 275 8.78 -0.88 -26.99
N MET A 276 7.97 -1.76 -26.37
CA MET A 276 6.50 -1.60 -26.29
C MET A 276 6.07 -0.40 -25.43
N LEU A 277 6.88 0.01 -24.46
CA LEU A 277 6.69 1.26 -23.70
C LEU A 277 7.15 2.48 -24.52
N SER A 278 6.53 2.66 -25.68
CA SER A 278 6.71 3.77 -26.61
C SER A 278 6.18 5.10 -26.04
N ALA A 279 6.54 6.21 -26.70
CA ALA A 279 6.14 7.55 -26.25
C ALA A 279 4.62 7.77 -26.29
N ASN A 280 3.96 7.37 -27.37
CA ASN A 280 2.51 7.53 -27.48
C ASN A 280 1.76 6.58 -26.55
N PHE A 281 2.24 5.35 -26.36
CA PHE A 281 1.60 4.38 -25.46
C PHE A 281 1.71 4.82 -24.01
N LEU A 282 2.88 5.28 -23.55
CA LEU A 282 3.02 5.77 -22.18
C LEU A 282 2.23 7.06 -21.97
N SER A 283 2.19 7.98 -22.94
CA SER A 283 1.35 9.18 -22.87
C SER A 283 -0.14 8.83 -22.73
N MET A 284 -0.63 7.85 -23.51
CA MET A 284 -1.98 7.29 -23.38
C MET A 284 -2.21 6.69 -21.99
N MET A 285 -1.28 5.89 -21.45
CA MET A 285 -1.40 5.34 -20.10
C MET A 285 -1.44 6.44 -19.04
N MET A 286 -0.53 7.42 -19.08
CA MET A 286 -0.45 8.52 -18.10
C MET A 286 -1.72 9.38 -18.07
N LYS A 287 -2.36 9.59 -19.22
CA LYS A 287 -3.65 10.26 -19.34
C LYS A 287 -4.78 9.54 -18.58
N HIS A 288 -4.74 8.22 -18.45
CA HIS A 288 -5.75 7.41 -17.77
C HIS A 288 -5.37 7.02 -16.33
N LEU A 289 -4.10 7.12 -15.97
CA LEU A 289 -3.57 6.82 -14.63
C LEU A 289 -3.54 8.03 -13.69
N THR A 290 -3.63 9.25 -14.21
CA THR A 290 -3.48 10.46 -13.39
C THR A 290 -4.64 10.61 -12.39
N ILE A 291 -4.31 10.68 -11.09
CA ILE A 291 -5.28 10.66 -9.96
C ILE A 291 -6.40 11.72 -10.05
N ASN A 292 -6.16 12.85 -10.73
CA ASN A 292 -7.09 13.99 -10.81
C ASN A 292 -7.81 14.13 -12.16
N THR A 293 -7.59 13.23 -13.14
CA THR A 293 -8.36 13.23 -14.39
C THR A 293 -9.71 12.55 -14.21
N SER A 294 -10.73 12.97 -14.99
CA SER A 294 -12.10 12.45 -14.86
C SER A 294 -12.14 10.93 -15.03
N PRO A 295 -12.64 10.17 -14.03
CA PRO A 295 -12.43 8.74 -13.98
C PRO A 295 -13.22 8.03 -15.07
N LYS A 296 -12.49 7.42 -16.01
CA LYS A 296 -12.97 6.31 -16.83
C LYS A 296 -12.52 5.02 -16.14
N PRO A 297 -13.24 4.51 -15.12
CA PRO A 297 -12.71 3.53 -14.18
C PRO A 297 -12.16 2.29 -14.88
N GLU A 298 -12.81 1.81 -15.94
CA GLU A 298 -12.34 0.72 -16.79
C GLU A 298 -10.91 0.94 -17.32
N LEU A 299 -10.64 2.10 -17.94
CA LEU A 299 -9.31 2.40 -18.51
C LEU A 299 -8.24 2.57 -17.45
N THR A 300 -8.58 3.21 -16.33
CA THR A 300 -7.68 3.35 -15.18
C THR A 300 -7.37 1.98 -14.56
N ILE A 301 -8.34 1.05 -14.50
CA ILE A 301 -8.13 -0.33 -14.04
C ILE A 301 -7.20 -1.09 -15.00
N GLU A 302 -7.46 -1.05 -16.32
CA GLU A 302 -6.64 -1.77 -17.30
C GLU A 302 -5.22 -1.20 -17.43
N ALA A 303 -5.03 0.12 -17.31
CA ALA A 303 -3.70 0.72 -17.26
C ALA A 303 -2.94 0.35 -15.96
N ASN A 304 -3.63 0.27 -14.82
CA ASN A 304 -3.02 -0.19 -13.57
C ASN A 304 -2.65 -1.69 -13.61
N LYS A 305 -3.47 -2.54 -14.25
CA LYS A 305 -3.13 -3.95 -14.52
C LYS A 305 -1.90 -4.06 -15.40
N ALA A 306 -1.81 -3.28 -16.48
CA ALA A 306 -0.64 -3.24 -17.36
C ALA A 306 0.65 -2.86 -16.60
N LEU A 307 0.62 -1.80 -15.76
CA LEU A 307 1.76 -1.45 -14.91
C LEU A 307 2.12 -2.55 -13.92
N ARG A 308 1.12 -3.23 -13.33
CA ARG A 308 1.36 -4.33 -12.39
C ARG A 308 2.06 -5.50 -13.08
N LEU A 309 1.55 -5.94 -14.23
CA LEU A 309 2.15 -7.01 -15.02
C LEU A 309 3.60 -6.68 -15.42
N VAL A 310 3.91 -5.43 -15.78
CA VAL A 310 5.31 -5.01 -16.05
C VAL A 310 6.21 -5.26 -14.83
N THR A 311 5.72 -4.99 -13.61
CA THR A 311 6.50 -5.29 -12.39
C THR A 311 6.54 -6.77 -12.04
N GLU A 312 5.47 -7.53 -12.30
CA GLU A 312 5.38 -8.97 -12.02
C GLU A 312 6.22 -9.80 -13.01
N THR A 313 6.46 -9.30 -14.22
CA THR A 313 7.23 -9.98 -15.28
C THR A 313 8.70 -10.23 -14.88
N PHE A 314 9.27 -9.43 -13.99
CA PHE A 314 10.64 -9.62 -13.48
C PHE A 314 10.60 -10.33 -12.12
N THR A 315 11.10 -11.56 -12.00
CA THR A 315 11.26 -12.24 -10.70
C THR A 315 12.71 -12.18 -10.22
N GLU A 316 12.92 -12.40 -8.92
CA GLU A 316 14.22 -12.23 -8.26
C GLU A 316 15.30 -13.20 -8.80
N ASP A 317 14.90 -14.37 -9.29
CA ASP A 317 15.79 -15.42 -9.80
C ASP A 317 16.37 -15.14 -11.20
N MET A 318 15.89 -14.11 -11.91
CA MET A 318 16.23 -13.92 -13.33
C MET A 318 17.47 -13.05 -13.54
N GLN A 319 18.55 -13.69 -14.00
CA GLN A 319 19.79 -13.01 -14.37
C GLN A 319 19.66 -12.20 -15.68
N GLY A 320 20.39 -11.08 -15.79
CA GLY A 320 20.55 -10.32 -17.04
C GLY A 320 19.56 -9.16 -17.28
N ASN A 321 18.56 -8.95 -16.41
CA ASN A 321 17.49 -7.97 -16.67
C ASN A 321 17.80 -6.50 -16.28
N ASP A 322 18.94 -6.21 -15.64
CA ASP A 322 19.26 -4.86 -15.10
C ASP A 322 19.10 -3.77 -16.17
N GLU A 323 19.67 -3.94 -17.37
CA GLU A 323 19.59 -2.96 -18.47
C GLU A 323 18.14 -2.73 -18.94
N THR A 324 17.36 -3.80 -19.06
CA THR A 324 15.94 -3.70 -19.45
C THR A 324 15.12 -2.99 -18.38
N ILE A 325 15.34 -3.29 -17.10
CA ILE A 325 14.67 -2.62 -15.98
C ILE A 325 15.07 -1.14 -15.93
N LEU A 326 16.35 -0.82 -16.16
CA LEU A 326 16.84 0.55 -16.26
C LEU A 326 16.19 1.31 -17.41
N ASP A 327 16.03 0.72 -18.59
CA ASP A 327 15.32 1.34 -19.71
C ASP A 327 13.85 1.63 -19.42
N ILE A 328 13.16 0.68 -18.78
CA ILE A 328 11.77 0.85 -18.33
C ILE A 328 11.69 1.99 -17.30
N LEU A 329 12.61 2.01 -16.33
CA LEU A 329 12.70 3.07 -15.33
C LEU A 329 13.01 4.43 -15.96
N ARG A 330 13.93 4.48 -16.94
CA ARG A 330 14.23 5.71 -17.71
C ARG A 330 12.97 6.23 -18.40
N LYS A 331 12.20 5.36 -19.07
CA LYS A 331 10.93 5.71 -19.73
C LYS A 331 9.82 6.16 -18.77
N PHE A 332 9.79 5.67 -17.53
CA PHE A 332 8.83 6.12 -16.51
C PHE A 332 9.24 7.44 -15.83
N LEU A 333 10.54 7.63 -15.57
CA LEU A 333 11.09 8.77 -14.81
C LEU A 333 11.47 9.98 -15.67
N PHE A 334 11.78 9.75 -16.95
CA PHE A 334 12.11 10.78 -17.93
C PHE A 334 11.16 10.66 -19.11
N TYR A 335 11.17 11.65 -20.01
CA TYR A 335 10.34 11.67 -21.20
C TYR A 335 10.40 10.31 -21.94
N PRO A 336 9.26 9.67 -22.27
CA PRO A 336 7.87 10.18 -22.28
C PRO A 336 7.16 10.25 -20.92
N GLY A 337 7.73 9.68 -19.87
CA GLY A 337 7.25 9.77 -18.50
C GLY A 337 7.68 11.06 -17.79
N GLN A 338 7.71 11.03 -16.46
CA GLN A 338 8.06 12.19 -15.65
C GLN A 338 8.57 11.76 -14.27
N LEU A 339 9.51 12.52 -13.71
CA LEU A 339 10.24 12.15 -12.48
C LEU A 339 9.29 11.82 -11.31
N MET A 340 8.17 12.54 -11.23
CA MET A 340 7.13 12.35 -10.20
C MET A 340 6.08 11.27 -10.55
N PHE A 341 6.38 10.33 -11.44
CA PHE A 341 5.51 9.24 -11.92
C PHE A 341 4.55 8.70 -10.84
N GLU A 342 5.08 8.19 -9.73
CA GLU A 342 4.30 7.58 -8.64
C GLU A 342 3.35 8.55 -7.93
N LYS A 343 3.65 9.86 -7.89
CA LYS A 343 2.72 10.86 -7.34
C LYS A 343 1.52 11.11 -8.26
N PHE A 344 1.69 10.93 -9.56
CA PHE A 344 0.61 11.11 -10.54
C PHE A 344 -0.22 9.83 -10.71
N THR A 345 0.42 8.67 -10.74
CA THR A 345 -0.25 7.37 -10.94
C THR A 345 -0.80 6.75 -9.64
N GLY A 346 -0.26 7.12 -8.48
CA GLY A 346 -0.57 6.49 -7.20
C GLY A 346 0.01 5.08 -7.02
N THR A 347 0.84 4.62 -7.97
CA THR A 347 1.45 3.29 -7.94
C THR A 347 2.79 3.29 -7.21
N ARG A 348 3.33 2.09 -6.96
CA ARG A 348 4.72 1.88 -6.47
C ARG A 348 5.61 1.26 -7.55
N THR A 349 5.30 1.52 -8.82
CA THR A 349 5.92 0.84 -9.97
C THR A 349 7.43 1.08 -10.03
N VAL A 350 7.86 2.34 -9.83
CA VAL A 350 9.28 2.71 -9.83
C VAL A 350 9.98 2.08 -8.64
N GLN A 351 9.37 2.13 -7.44
CA GLN A 351 9.94 1.53 -6.24
C GLN A 351 10.10 0.01 -6.37
N ILE A 352 9.10 -0.70 -6.89
CA ILE A 352 9.14 -2.16 -7.07
C ILE A 352 10.21 -2.55 -8.09
N LEU A 353 10.32 -1.85 -9.22
CA LEU A 353 11.36 -2.12 -10.22
C LEU A 353 12.76 -1.77 -9.70
N SER A 354 12.92 -0.65 -8.99
CA SER A 354 14.21 -0.24 -8.40
C SER A 354 14.75 -1.27 -7.40
N ASN A 355 13.85 -1.94 -6.64
CA ASN A 355 14.21 -2.99 -5.70
C ASN A 355 14.64 -4.31 -6.37
N LYS A 356 14.37 -4.49 -7.68
CA LYS A 356 14.74 -5.68 -8.45
C LYS A 356 16.07 -5.54 -9.21
N LEU A 357 16.68 -4.36 -9.17
CA LEU A 357 18.00 -4.10 -9.74
C LEU A 357 19.11 -4.71 -8.86
N LYS A 358 20.15 -5.22 -9.49
CA LYS A 358 21.40 -5.59 -8.80
C LYS A 358 22.20 -4.34 -8.42
N ALA A 359 23.31 -4.53 -7.69
CA ALA A 359 24.17 -3.43 -7.23
C ALA A 359 24.62 -2.50 -8.37
N SER A 360 24.92 -3.05 -9.54
CA SER A 360 25.22 -2.32 -10.78
C SER A 360 24.08 -1.37 -11.17
N GLY A 361 22.87 -1.90 -11.40
CA GLY A 361 21.73 -1.09 -11.81
C GLY A 361 21.30 -0.08 -10.75
N VAL A 362 21.40 -0.43 -9.47
CA VAL A 362 21.13 0.53 -8.37
C VAL A 362 22.12 1.72 -8.40
N LYS A 363 23.41 1.46 -8.63
CA LYS A 363 24.42 2.52 -8.76
C LYS A 363 24.18 3.40 -9.98
N GLU A 364 23.77 2.81 -11.11
CA GLU A 364 23.46 3.57 -12.32
C GLU A 364 22.19 4.43 -12.17
N LEU A 365 21.12 3.89 -11.59
CA LEU A 365 19.91 4.64 -11.25
C LEU A 365 20.20 5.78 -10.27
N ALA A 366 21.10 5.56 -9.31
CA ALA A 366 21.58 6.62 -8.43
C ALA A 366 22.33 7.71 -9.22
N THR A 367 23.18 7.36 -10.17
CA THR A 367 23.87 8.32 -11.06
C THR A 367 22.87 9.14 -11.88
N LEU A 368 21.78 8.55 -12.40
CA LEU A 368 20.70 9.30 -13.05
C LEU A 368 20.08 10.34 -12.11
N TYR A 369 19.78 9.98 -10.85
CA TYR A 369 19.28 10.94 -9.86
C TYR A 369 20.32 12.03 -9.51
N GLN A 370 21.61 11.69 -9.42
CA GLN A 370 22.68 12.67 -9.20
C GLN A 370 22.78 13.66 -10.37
N ASN A 371 22.62 13.20 -11.61
CA ASN A 371 22.65 14.04 -12.80
C ASN A 371 21.47 15.02 -12.83
N VAL A 372 20.27 14.59 -12.42
CA VAL A 372 19.12 15.50 -12.20
C VAL A 372 19.42 16.51 -11.09
N VAL A 373 19.91 16.07 -9.93
CA VAL A 373 20.23 16.97 -8.80
C VAL A 373 21.25 18.04 -9.19
N THR A 374 22.23 17.70 -10.04
CA THR A 374 23.33 18.59 -10.47
C THR A 374 23.11 19.30 -11.80
N CYS A 375 21.97 19.06 -12.48
CA CYS A 375 21.73 19.52 -13.87
C CYS A 375 22.85 19.13 -14.84
N LYS A 376 23.43 17.93 -14.69
CA LYS A 376 24.38 17.34 -15.66
C LYS A 376 23.68 16.65 -16.85
N MET A 377 22.36 16.51 -16.77
CA MET A 377 21.49 16.09 -17.87
C MET A 377 20.35 17.10 -17.98
N ASP A 378 19.99 17.47 -19.20
CA ASP A 378 18.82 18.32 -19.43
C ASP A 378 17.51 17.50 -19.35
N LYS A 379 16.40 18.19 -19.12
CA LYS A 379 15.07 17.56 -19.09
C LYS A 379 14.47 17.60 -20.49
N VAL A 380 14.36 16.46 -21.14
CA VAL A 380 13.60 16.36 -22.40
C VAL A 380 12.11 16.55 -22.12
N THR A 381 11.42 17.32 -22.96
CA THR A 381 9.99 17.67 -22.80
C THR A 381 9.10 17.21 -23.96
N GLY A 382 9.66 17.00 -25.15
CA GLY A 382 8.89 16.73 -26.38
C GLY A 382 9.50 15.67 -27.30
N LEU A 383 8.67 15.14 -28.22
CA LEU A 383 9.06 14.12 -29.21
C LEU A 383 10.24 14.55 -30.10
N GLN A 384 10.43 15.86 -30.30
CA GLN A 384 11.47 16.42 -31.15
C GLN A 384 12.81 16.62 -30.41
N GLY A 385 12.93 16.16 -29.15
CA GLY A 385 14.15 16.33 -28.35
C GLY A 385 14.30 17.72 -27.75
N GLU A 386 13.21 18.47 -27.62
CA GLU A 386 13.16 19.75 -26.89
C GLU A 386 13.63 19.56 -25.44
N THR A 387 14.46 20.47 -24.93
CA THR A 387 15.09 20.38 -23.61
C THR A 387 14.86 21.63 -22.77
N GLU A 388 14.57 21.44 -21.48
CA GLU A 388 14.50 22.50 -20.47
C GLU A 388 15.38 22.19 -19.24
N PRO A 389 15.76 23.19 -18.42
CA PRO A 389 16.51 22.95 -17.18
C PRO A 389 15.62 22.45 -16.04
N TRP A 390 16.08 21.41 -15.33
CA TRP A 390 15.38 20.84 -14.17
C TRP A 390 15.03 21.88 -13.10
N HIS A 391 13.76 21.95 -12.73
CA HIS A 391 13.29 22.89 -11.72
C HIS A 391 13.71 22.48 -10.31
N THR A 392 13.83 23.46 -9.40
CA THR A 392 14.24 23.21 -8.00
C THR A 392 13.34 22.18 -7.28
N ALA A 393 12.05 22.11 -7.61
CA ALA A 393 11.14 21.12 -7.03
C ALA A 393 11.47 19.67 -7.48
N GLU A 394 11.82 19.49 -8.74
CA GLU A 394 12.20 18.19 -9.33
C GLU A 394 13.57 17.76 -8.80
N ARG A 395 14.56 18.68 -8.78
CA ARG A 395 15.90 18.45 -8.21
C ARG A 395 15.82 18.02 -6.73
N LYS A 396 14.95 18.64 -5.94
CA LYS A 396 14.67 18.21 -4.55
C LYS A 396 14.14 16.79 -4.51
N TYR A 397 13.16 16.47 -5.36
CA TYR A 397 12.53 15.16 -5.38
C TYR A 397 13.47 14.05 -5.87
N ALA A 398 14.34 14.31 -6.86
CA ALA A 398 15.42 13.40 -7.25
C ALA A 398 16.36 13.11 -6.06
N GLY A 399 16.70 14.13 -5.27
CA GLY A 399 17.44 13.94 -4.02
C GLY A 399 16.71 13.05 -3.00
N GLU A 400 15.38 13.17 -2.88
CA GLU A 400 14.57 12.29 -2.02
C GLU A 400 14.46 10.85 -2.55
N LEU A 401 14.38 10.66 -3.87
CA LEU A 401 14.41 9.34 -4.51
C LEU A 401 15.77 8.67 -4.30
N LEU A 402 16.88 9.39 -4.55
CA LEU A 402 18.24 8.92 -4.28
C LEU A 402 18.43 8.54 -2.81
N THR A 403 17.96 9.37 -1.88
CA THR A 403 17.97 9.05 -0.44
C THR A 403 17.27 7.71 -0.16
N LYS A 404 16.04 7.53 -0.66
CA LYS A 404 15.27 6.28 -0.46
C LYS A 404 15.94 5.06 -1.10
N LEU A 405 16.57 5.23 -2.26
CA LEU A 405 17.29 4.17 -2.96
C LEU A 405 18.46 3.68 -2.10
N ILE A 406 19.30 4.59 -1.61
CA ILE A 406 20.45 4.30 -0.73
C ILE A 406 19.99 3.63 0.58
N SER A 407 18.88 4.09 1.17
CA SER A 407 18.34 3.53 2.41
C SER A 407 17.80 2.10 2.25
N ASN A 408 17.06 1.84 1.16
CA ASN A 408 16.13 0.70 1.10
C ASN A 408 16.52 -0.38 0.08
N ALA A 409 17.36 -0.09 -0.92
CA ALA A 409 17.69 -1.08 -1.95
C ALA A 409 18.48 -2.25 -1.34
N PRO A 410 18.00 -3.51 -1.42
CA PRO A 410 18.67 -4.65 -0.79
C PRO A 410 20.07 -4.90 -1.34
N ALA A 411 20.24 -4.77 -2.66
CA ALA A 411 21.48 -5.10 -3.38
C ALA A 411 22.71 -4.24 -3.04
N VAL A 412 22.55 -3.16 -2.28
CA VAL A 412 23.63 -2.24 -1.86
C VAL A 412 23.68 -2.06 -0.34
N GLN A 413 23.04 -2.93 0.44
CA GLN A 413 22.98 -2.74 1.90
C GLN A 413 24.35 -2.77 2.58
N ASP A 414 25.22 -3.68 2.15
CA ASP A 414 26.57 -3.88 2.71
C ASP A 414 27.65 -3.07 1.96
N ASP A 415 27.28 -2.32 0.92
CA ASP A 415 28.20 -1.46 0.17
C ASP A 415 28.47 -0.15 0.91
N HIS A 416 29.27 -0.25 1.97
CA HIS A 416 29.57 0.86 2.88
C HIS A 416 30.38 1.99 2.20
N GLU A 417 31.28 1.66 1.27
CA GLU A 417 32.09 2.64 0.55
C GLU A 417 31.24 3.50 -0.40
N TRP A 418 30.40 2.86 -1.23
CA TRP A 418 29.50 3.60 -2.11
C TRP A 418 28.47 4.42 -1.32
N LYS A 419 27.93 3.89 -0.22
CA LYS A 419 27.04 4.64 0.68
C LYS A 419 27.72 5.89 1.26
N LEU A 420 28.99 5.77 1.67
CA LEU A 420 29.81 6.88 2.15
C LEU A 420 30.01 7.94 1.05
N ASP A 421 30.28 7.56 -0.20
CA ASP A 421 30.42 8.50 -1.31
C ASP A 421 29.12 9.23 -1.64
N MET A 422 27.96 8.55 -1.53
CA MET A 422 26.67 9.22 -1.64
C MET A 422 26.42 10.20 -0.48
N MET A 423 26.89 9.90 0.73
CA MET A 423 26.86 10.85 1.85
C MET A 423 27.75 12.07 1.58
N LYS A 424 28.99 11.88 1.09
CA LYS A 424 29.90 12.98 0.67
C LYS A 424 29.23 13.89 -0.37
N PHE A 425 28.58 13.29 -1.39
CA PHE A 425 27.83 14.03 -2.42
C PHE A 425 26.73 14.94 -1.84
N PHE A 426 25.89 14.44 -0.92
CA PHE A 426 24.87 15.27 -0.27
C PHE A 426 25.46 16.33 0.67
N LEU A 427 26.55 16.01 1.37
CA LEU A 427 27.28 16.91 2.26
C LEU A 427 27.87 18.09 1.49
N GLU A 428 28.58 17.85 0.40
CA GLU A 428 29.21 18.89 -0.40
C GLU A 428 28.16 19.85 -0.99
N LEU A 429 27.17 19.32 -1.71
CA LEU A 429 26.14 20.16 -2.33
C LEU A 429 25.24 20.86 -1.29
N GLY A 430 24.98 20.21 -0.16
CA GLY A 430 24.09 20.71 0.90
C GLY A 430 24.73 21.73 1.85
N MET A 431 26.03 21.65 2.09
CA MET A 431 26.74 22.48 3.08
C MET A 431 27.73 23.48 2.46
N PHE A 432 28.23 23.22 1.26
CA PHE A 432 29.23 24.04 0.57
C PHE A 432 28.72 24.61 -0.76
N HIS A 433 29.21 25.79 -1.11
CA HIS A 433 29.16 26.36 -2.45
C HIS A 433 30.14 25.62 -3.38
N PRO A 434 29.83 25.54 -4.70
CA PRO A 434 30.74 24.99 -5.69
C PRO A 434 32.08 25.75 -5.70
N ILE A 435 33.14 25.08 -6.16
CA ILE A 435 34.51 25.64 -6.18
C ILE A 435 34.61 26.73 -7.25
N ASN A 436 34.01 26.52 -8.41
CA ASN A 436 33.97 27.45 -9.52
C ASN A 436 32.59 28.14 -9.59
N LYS A 437 32.58 29.45 -9.88
CA LYS A 437 31.33 30.21 -10.06
C LYS A 437 30.70 30.01 -11.44
N ASP A 438 31.50 29.59 -12.42
CA ASP A 438 31.10 29.43 -13.82
C ASP A 438 30.57 28.02 -14.17
N GLU A 439 30.51 27.12 -13.18
CA GLU A 439 29.80 25.84 -13.35
C GLU A 439 28.28 26.08 -13.28
N ASN A 440 27.54 25.61 -14.30
CA ASN A 440 26.07 25.61 -14.38
C ASN A 440 25.35 24.92 -13.19
N ASN A 441 26.10 24.34 -12.26
CA ASN A 441 25.67 23.58 -11.10
C ASN A 441 25.21 24.49 -9.93
N VAL A 442 24.39 25.51 -10.24
CA VAL A 442 23.88 26.48 -9.26
C VAL A 442 22.84 25.83 -8.36
N VAL A 443 23.33 25.18 -7.29
CA VAL A 443 22.51 24.70 -6.17
C VAL A 443 22.16 25.89 -5.28
N GLY A 444 20.97 26.47 -5.50
CA GLY A 444 20.43 27.56 -4.69
C GLY A 444 20.08 27.14 -3.25
N HIS A 445 19.93 28.12 -2.35
CA HIS A 445 19.71 27.91 -0.91
C HIS A 445 18.59 26.91 -0.58
N LEU A 446 17.45 26.99 -1.28
CA LEU A 446 16.31 26.09 -1.08
C LEU A 446 16.61 24.62 -1.43
N LEU A 447 17.46 24.37 -2.44
CA LEU A 447 17.88 23.02 -2.81
C LEU A 447 18.96 22.52 -1.82
N ALA A 448 19.96 23.35 -1.53
CA ALA A 448 21.02 23.04 -0.56
C ALA A 448 20.46 22.61 0.81
N GLY A 449 19.49 23.35 1.35
CA GLY A 449 18.82 22.97 2.60
C GLY A 449 18.08 21.63 2.52
N SER A 450 17.60 21.22 1.35
CA SER A 450 16.99 19.90 1.13
C SER A 450 18.05 18.79 1.04
N LEU A 451 19.16 19.03 0.34
CA LEU A 451 20.27 18.08 0.21
C LEU A 451 20.98 17.86 1.56
N LYS A 452 21.15 18.92 2.36
CA LYS A 452 21.58 18.82 3.76
C LYS A 452 20.66 17.93 4.60
N ASN A 453 19.34 18.10 4.48
CA ASN A 453 18.39 17.23 5.19
C ASN A 453 18.49 15.76 4.72
N ASN A 454 18.80 15.52 3.43
CA ASN A 454 19.02 14.18 2.90
C ASN A 454 20.31 13.55 3.42
N PHE A 455 21.41 14.31 3.52
CA PHE A 455 22.62 13.86 4.23
C PHE A 455 22.29 13.43 5.66
N PHE A 456 21.64 14.29 6.46
CA PHE A 456 21.31 13.94 7.84
C PHE A 456 20.33 12.76 7.95
N ARG A 457 19.37 12.62 7.03
CA ARG A 457 18.51 11.43 6.95
C ARG A 457 19.32 10.14 6.76
N LEU A 458 20.33 10.13 5.88
CA LEU A 458 21.19 8.96 5.67
C LEU A 458 22.13 8.72 6.87
N PHE A 459 22.68 9.79 7.42
CA PHE A 459 23.60 9.76 8.55
C PHE A 459 22.92 9.30 9.87
N ASP A 460 21.65 9.64 10.06
CA ASP A 460 20.86 9.22 11.22
C ASP A 460 20.11 7.89 11.01
N GLN A 461 20.27 7.21 9.86
CA GLN A 461 19.65 5.91 9.55
C GLN A 461 20.41 4.73 10.18
N HIS A 462 20.42 4.69 11.51
CA HIS A 462 20.91 3.56 12.29
C HIS A 462 19.85 3.06 13.26
N PRO A 463 18.88 2.23 12.80
CA PRO A 463 17.92 1.55 13.66
C PRO A 463 18.58 0.34 14.34
N LYS A 464 18.61 0.35 15.68
CA LYS A 464 19.20 -0.68 16.55
C LYS A 464 20.72 -0.80 16.40
N LEU A 465 21.45 -0.02 17.19
CA LEU A 465 22.89 -0.20 17.37
C LEU A 465 23.16 -1.47 18.21
N ALA A 466 24.14 -2.23 17.76
CA ALA A 466 24.84 -3.27 18.49
C ALA A 466 26.35 -2.99 18.34
N LEU A 467 27.21 -3.54 19.20
CA LEU A 467 28.65 -3.23 19.23
C LEU A 467 29.36 -3.23 17.85
N PRO A 468 29.17 -4.24 16.97
CA PRO A 468 29.77 -4.21 15.62
C PRO A 468 29.25 -3.06 14.73
N ARG A 469 27.97 -2.69 14.88
CA ARG A 469 27.35 -1.57 14.15
C ARG A 469 27.82 -0.21 14.67
N LEU A 470 28.13 -0.11 15.97
CA LEU A 470 28.74 1.08 16.55
C LEU A 470 30.14 1.32 15.96
N ASN A 471 30.93 0.27 15.74
CA ASN A 471 32.22 0.38 15.07
C ASN A 471 32.09 0.87 13.63
N ASN A 472 31.14 0.32 12.86
CA ASN A 472 30.89 0.76 11.48
C ASN A 472 30.38 2.22 11.42
N LEU A 473 29.55 2.65 12.37
CA LEU A 473 29.13 4.05 12.52
C LEU A 473 30.33 4.95 12.80
N CYS A 474 31.17 4.60 13.79
CA CYS A 474 32.38 5.35 14.14
C CYS A 474 33.34 5.48 12.94
N ASN A 475 33.55 4.41 12.17
CA ASN A 475 34.37 4.44 10.96
C ASN A 475 33.76 5.35 9.88
N THR A 476 32.44 5.30 9.67
CA THR A 476 31.72 6.15 8.71
C THR A 476 31.80 7.63 9.11
N GLN A 477 31.57 7.93 10.40
CA GLN A 477 31.74 9.26 10.97
C GLN A 477 33.18 9.77 10.82
N SER A 478 34.18 8.95 11.13
CA SER A 478 35.60 9.29 10.99
C SER A 478 35.96 9.65 9.54
N ALA A 479 35.49 8.86 8.57
CA ALA A 479 35.68 9.14 7.15
C ALA A 479 34.99 10.44 6.70
N ILE A 480 33.78 10.73 7.20
CA ILE A 480 33.07 12.00 6.96
C ILE A 480 33.83 13.19 7.60
N ILE A 481 34.31 13.04 8.83
CA ILE A 481 35.10 14.06 9.54
C ILE A 481 36.42 14.33 8.83
N HIS A 482 37.13 13.30 8.36
CA HIS A 482 38.35 13.45 7.58
C HIS A 482 38.10 14.18 6.25
N HIS A 483 36.99 13.85 5.56
CA HIS A 483 36.57 14.56 4.35
C HIS A 483 36.28 16.05 4.64
N LEU A 484 35.53 16.33 5.73
CA LEU A 484 35.25 17.70 6.18
C LEU A 484 36.51 18.49 6.52
N ASP A 485 37.46 17.90 7.27
CA ASP A 485 38.75 18.53 7.57
C ASP A 485 39.53 18.86 6.29
N SER A 486 39.53 17.97 5.29
CA SER A 486 40.15 18.25 3.98
C SER A 486 39.51 19.44 3.25
N LEU A 487 38.18 19.57 3.28
CA LEU A 487 37.44 20.69 2.70
C LEU A 487 37.68 22.00 3.44
N LEU A 488 37.83 21.95 4.78
CA LEU A 488 38.01 23.11 5.67
C LEU A 488 39.47 23.60 5.78
N LYS A 489 40.44 22.80 5.33
CA LYS A 489 41.86 23.18 5.17
C LYS A 489 42.13 24.07 3.96
N ASN A 490 41.23 24.09 2.97
CA ASN A 490 41.33 24.99 1.84
C ASN A 490 41.24 26.46 2.30
N LYS A 491 42.16 27.33 1.85
CA LYS A 491 42.24 28.74 2.28
C LYS A 491 40.92 29.51 2.12
N ASN A 492 40.08 29.14 1.15
CA ASN A 492 38.81 29.81 0.86
C ASN A 492 37.58 29.16 1.54
N TRP A 493 37.77 28.28 2.53
CA TRP A 493 36.69 27.52 3.19
C TRP A 493 35.53 28.39 3.73
N VAL A 494 35.82 29.60 4.26
CA VAL A 494 34.81 30.54 4.79
C VAL A 494 33.82 30.96 3.71
N GLN A 495 34.32 31.26 2.51
CA GLN A 495 33.52 31.67 1.36
C GLN A 495 32.76 30.47 0.76
N ARG A 496 33.31 29.26 0.94
CA ARG A 496 32.67 28.01 0.49
C ARG A 496 31.57 27.53 1.44
N LEU A 497 31.58 27.78 2.74
CA LEU A 497 30.44 27.37 3.58
C LEU A 497 29.17 28.17 3.23
N ARG A 498 28.02 27.47 3.12
CA ARG A 498 26.72 28.12 2.83
C ARG A 498 26.16 28.92 4.01
N LYS A 499 26.49 28.49 5.23
CA LYS A 499 26.29 29.25 6.46
C LYS A 499 27.66 29.34 7.14
N PRO A 500 28.39 30.47 7.02
CA PRO A 500 29.70 30.62 7.63
C PRO A 500 29.67 30.27 9.12
N TRP A 501 30.73 29.59 9.57
CA TRP A 501 30.94 29.27 10.98
C TRP A 501 31.60 30.43 11.71
N SER A 502 31.35 30.54 13.01
CA SER A 502 32.14 31.39 13.89
C SER A 502 33.55 30.80 14.09
N PRO A 503 34.53 31.60 14.53
CA PRO A 503 35.86 31.09 14.88
C PRO A 503 35.82 29.96 15.91
N GLU A 504 34.91 30.07 16.90
CA GLU A 504 34.72 29.13 18.00
C GLU A 504 34.20 27.79 17.50
N ALA A 505 33.24 27.78 16.56
CA ALA A 505 32.73 26.56 15.94
C ALA A 505 33.82 25.81 15.15
N LYS A 506 34.71 26.54 14.45
CA LYS A 506 35.87 25.91 13.80
C LYS A 506 36.90 25.39 14.81
N ALA A 507 37.22 26.16 15.85
CA ALA A 507 38.14 25.73 16.90
C ALA A 507 37.62 24.47 17.60
N SER A 508 36.31 24.39 17.87
CA SER A 508 35.64 23.23 18.47
C SER A 508 35.70 21.99 17.58
N LEU A 509 35.54 22.13 16.25
CA LEU A 509 35.78 21.01 15.33
C LEU A 509 37.25 20.55 15.36
N GLN A 510 38.21 21.49 15.35
CA GLN A 510 39.63 21.14 15.39
C GLN A 510 40.04 20.45 16.70
N LYS A 511 39.51 20.91 17.84
CA LYS A 511 39.63 20.26 19.16
C LYS A 511 39.03 18.85 19.13
N MET A 512 37.85 18.69 18.53
CA MET A 512 37.18 17.39 18.38
C MET A 512 38.05 16.41 17.55
N ILE A 513 38.61 16.87 16.43
CA ILE A 513 39.51 16.05 15.59
C ILE A 513 40.79 15.66 16.33
N ALA A 514 41.35 16.54 17.18
CA ALA A 514 42.52 16.22 18.00
C ALA A 514 42.18 15.16 19.07
N VAL A 515 41.16 15.40 19.89
CA VAL A 515 40.74 14.50 20.97
C VAL A 515 40.32 13.12 20.43
N THR A 516 39.59 13.07 19.32
CA THR A 516 39.15 11.79 18.73
C THR A 516 40.28 10.97 18.09
N LYS A 517 41.43 11.59 17.79
CA LYS A 517 42.69 10.91 17.40
C LYS A 517 43.51 10.47 18.63
N GLU A 518 43.58 11.29 19.67
CA GLU A 518 44.20 10.87 20.94
C GLU A 518 43.51 9.64 21.53
N LEU A 519 42.18 9.56 21.39
CA LEU A 519 41.37 8.39 21.73
C LEU A 519 41.56 7.17 20.81
N GLU A 520 42.39 7.23 19.77
CA GLU A 520 42.83 6.02 19.03
C GLU A 520 43.97 5.29 19.73
N LEU A 521 44.69 5.98 20.62
CA LEU A 521 45.80 5.41 21.38
C LEU A 521 45.29 4.65 22.62
N PRO A 522 45.91 3.52 23.01
CA PRO A 522 45.48 2.76 24.19
C PRO A 522 45.64 3.58 25.49
N LYS A 523 44.52 4.03 26.07
CA LYS A 523 44.50 4.62 27.42
C LYS A 523 44.49 3.54 28.49
N LYS A 524 45.35 3.68 29.51
CA LYS A 524 45.33 2.79 30.69
C LYS A 524 44.05 3.04 31.50
N GLY A 525 43.30 1.97 31.78
CA GLY A 525 42.12 2.02 32.66
C GLY A 525 40.78 2.30 31.97
N LEU A 526 40.75 2.67 30.67
CA LEU A 526 39.52 2.96 29.95
C LEU A 526 39.10 1.79 29.04
N PRO A 527 37.88 1.22 29.16
CA PRO A 527 37.42 0.16 28.27
C PRO A 527 37.33 0.62 26.81
N GLN A 528 37.72 -0.25 25.87
CA GLN A 528 37.68 0.06 24.43
C GLN A 528 36.26 0.37 23.92
N SER A 529 35.23 -0.20 24.55
CA SER A 529 33.82 0.13 24.31
C SER A 529 33.50 1.57 24.72
N THR A 530 33.97 2.02 25.88
CA THR A 530 33.83 3.41 26.37
C THR A 530 34.55 4.39 25.44
N VAL A 531 35.77 4.07 25.02
CA VAL A 531 36.51 4.85 24.00
C VAL A 531 35.70 5.00 22.72
N LEU A 532 35.14 3.90 22.20
CA LEU A 532 34.33 3.88 20.98
C LEU A 532 33.04 4.72 21.13
N ILE A 533 32.38 4.65 22.29
CA ILE A 533 31.20 5.45 22.64
C ILE A 533 31.52 6.95 22.59
N PHE A 534 32.57 7.40 23.31
CA PHE A 534 32.96 8.82 23.34
C PHE A 534 33.38 9.32 21.95
N ARG A 535 34.18 8.56 21.20
CA ARG A 535 34.56 8.92 19.82
C ARG A 535 33.33 9.09 18.92
N THR A 536 32.36 8.17 19.01
CA THR A 536 31.11 8.24 18.25
C THR A 536 30.29 9.50 18.59
N MET A 537 30.17 9.84 19.88
CA MET A 537 29.41 11.00 20.34
C MET A 537 30.09 12.33 19.95
N LEU A 538 31.40 12.43 20.14
CA LEU A 538 32.20 13.60 19.76
C LEU A 538 32.11 13.87 18.25
N MET A 539 32.27 12.84 17.41
CA MET A 539 32.14 13.00 15.95
C MET A 539 30.70 13.32 15.53
N GLN A 540 29.68 12.72 16.18
CA GLN A 540 28.27 13.06 15.95
C GLN A 540 28.03 14.55 16.20
N MET A 541 28.54 15.11 17.30
CA MET A 541 28.40 16.54 17.62
C MET A 541 29.23 17.44 16.71
N GLY A 542 30.43 17.03 16.32
CA GLY A 542 31.23 17.72 15.29
C GLY A 542 30.51 17.87 13.94
N ILE A 543 29.72 16.87 13.54
CA ILE A 543 28.86 16.96 12.34
C ILE A 543 27.61 17.83 12.60
N HIS A 544 27.09 17.86 13.84
CA HIS A 544 25.96 18.72 14.24
C HIS A 544 26.29 20.22 14.30
N LEU A 545 27.57 20.62 14.30
CA LEU A 545 27.98 22.04 14.12
C LEU A 545 27.37 22.66 12.85
N PHE A 546 27.09 21.85 11.82
CA PHE A 546 26.38 22.31 10.62
C PHE A 546 24.89 22.57 10.83
N ILE A 547 24.24 21.98 11.84
CA ILE A 547 22.83 22.20 12.17
C ILE A 547 22.68 23.37 13.15
N ASN A 548 23.31 23.24 14.32
CA ASN A 548 23.23 24.22 15.40
C ASN A 548 24.60 24.32 16.10
N PRO A 549 25.45 25.30 15.75
CA PRO A 549 26.82 25.36 16.23
C PRO A 549 26.87 25.56 17.74
N ASP A 550 26.10 26.49 18.29
CA ASP A 550 26.16 26.88 19.70
C ASP A 550 25.88 25.68 20.63
N LEU A 551 24.78 24.97 20.39
CA LEU A 551 24.44 23.71 21.08
C LEU A 551 25.51 22.63 20.91
N ALA A 552 26.06 22.48 19.71
CA ALA A 552 27.07 21.45 19.47
C ALA A 552 28.40 21.79 20.15
N ILE A 553 28.72 23.07 20.36
CA ILE A 553 29.85 23.51 21.19
C ILE A 553 29.57 23.19 22.67
N GLU A 554 28.41 23.62 23.20
CA GLU A 554 27.96 23.32 24.59
C GLU A 554 28.12 21.82 24.90
N VAL A 555 27.53 20.94 24.08
CA VAL A 555 27.59 19.48 24.30
C VAL A 555 28.99 18.90 24.07
N LEU A 556 29.81 19.46 23.17
CA LEU A 556 31.21 19.03 23.05
C LEU A 556 32.01 19.38 24.31
N GLU A 557 31.79 20.55 24.90
CA GLU A 557 32.45 20.97 26.14
C GLU A 557 32.07 20.10 27.34
N GLU A 558 30.79 19.78 27.50
CA GLU A 558 30.31 18.78 28.47
C GLU A 558 31.00 17.42 28.27
N LEU A 559 31.03 16.90 27.03
CA LEU A 559 31.67 15.61 26.73
C LEU A 559 33.18 15.60 26.98
N TYR A 560 33.88 16.73 26.81
CA TYR A 560 35.28 16.85 27.20
C TYR A 560 35.44 16.86 28.73
N SER A 561 34.53 17.50 29.48
CA SER A 561 34.56 17.46 30.96
C SER A 561 34.38 16.03 31.46
N CYS A 562 33.34 15.34 31.02
CA CYS A 562 33.10 13.94 31.39
C CYS A 562 34.28 13.02 31.03
N LEU A 563 34.92 13.23 29.87
CA LEU A 563 36.10 12.47 29.49
C LEU A 563 37.28 12.69 30.46
N ASN A 564 37.52 13.95 30.87
CA ASN A 564 38.57 14.32 31.82
C ASN A 564 38.28 13.80 33.23
N GLU A 565 37.03 13.83 33.68
CA GLU A 565 36.59 13.28 34.99
C GLU A 565 36.81 11.77 35.07
N ILE A 566 36.54 11.04 33.98
CA ILE A 566 36.79 9.59 33.93
C ILE A 566 38.30 9.29 33.88
N ASP A 567 39.11 10.08 33.14
CA ASP A 567 40.57 9.93 33.08
C ASP A 567 41.25 10.27 34.44
N THR A 568 40.63 11.13 35.25
CA THR A 568 41.12 11.54 36.58
C THR A 568 40.50 10.76 37.75
N GLY A 569 39.51 9.90 37.50
CA GLY A 569 38.88 9.01 38.49
C GLY A 569 37.95 9.69 39.50
N ASN A 570 37.66 10.99 39.36
CA ASN A 570 36.82 11.74 40.31
C ASN A 570 35.34 11.70 39.90
N ARG A 571 34.60 10.67 40.33
CA ARG A 571 33.12 10.73 40.33
C ARG A 571 32.63 11.57 41.53
N LYS A 572 32.14 12.78 41.26
CA LYS A 572 31.21 13.49 42.16
C LYS A 572 29.99 13.90 41.36
N PHE A 573 28.86 13.23 41.60
CA PHE A 573 27.56 13.63 41.06
C PHE A 573 27.05 14.79 41.92
N ASP A 574 26.77 15.94 41.30
CA ASP A 574 26.16 17.09 41.98
C ASP A 574 24.67 17.15 41.62
N GLU A 575 23.81 16.72 42.55
CA GLU A 575 22.36 16.63 42.34
C GLU A 575 21.68 18.02 42.27
N THR A 576 22.35 19.09 42.72
CA THR A 576 21.72 20.39 43.01
C THR A 576 21.29 21.21 41.78
N ASN A 577 21.69 20.82 40.57
CA ASN A 577 21.44 21.61 39.36
C ASN A 577 20.13 21.25 38.63
N MET A 578 19.51 20.09 38.89
CA MET A 578 18.27 19.66 38.23
C MET A 578 16.98 20.08 38.96
N GLU A 579 17.01 20.28 40.28
CA GLU A 579 15.79 20.57 41.05
C GLU A 579 15.20 21.97 40.76
N LYS A 580 16.00 22.91 40.27
CA LYS A 580 15.58 24.31 40.03
C LYS A 580 14.62 24.50 38.85
N GLU A 581 14.48 23.54 37.93
CA GLU A 581 13.53 23.65 36.82
C GLU A 581 12.11 23.12 37.14
N VAL A 582 11.91 22.46 38.29
CA VAL A 582 10.63 21.77 38.61
C VAL A 582 9.77 22.55 39.63
N GLN A 583 10.28 23.63 40.22
CA GLN A 583 9.68 24.28 41.40
C GLN A 583 8.50 25.25 41.11
N TRP A 584 7.61 24.91 40.16
CA TRP A 584 6.45 25.75 39.80
C TRP A 584 5.07 25.10 40.01
N GLU A 585 4.98 23.83 40.41
CA GLU A 585 3.70 23.10 40.53
C GLU A 585 3.53 22.38 41.90
N SER A 586 3.85 23.07 42.99
CA SER A 586 3.43 22.66 44.35
C SER A 586 3.07 23.88 45.21
N LEU A 587 1.97 24.53 44.85
CA LEU A 587 1.21 25.41 45.74
C LEU A 587 -0.05 24.64 46.14
N ASP A 588 -0.19 24.36 47.43
CA ASP A 588 -1.36 23.67 47.98
C ASP A 588 -2.55 24.62 47.96
N LEU A 589 -3.69 24.18 47.43
CA LEU A 589 -4.81 25.06 47.06
C LEU A 589 -5.83 25.29 48.18
N ASP A 590 -5.70 24.57 49.30
CA ASP A 590 -6.69 24.60 50.38
C ASP A 590 -6.44 25.71 51.43
N ASP A 591 -5.27 26.38 51.41
CA ASP A 591 -4.90 27.48 52.32
C ASP A 591 -5.01 28.89 51.67
N MET A 592 -5.63 29.01 50.49
CA MET A 592 -5.76 30.30 49.79
C MET A 592 -6.90 31.19 50.30
N ASP A 593 -6.57 32.43 50.68
CA ASP A 593 -7.55 33.47 51.00
C ASP A 593 -8.47 33.79 49.78
N PRO A 594 -9.79 33.97 49.95
CA PRO A 594 -10.71 34.12 48.82
C PRO A 594 -10.42 35.30 47.88
N GLU A 595 -9.76 36.37 48.34
CA GLU A 595 -9.34 37.48 47.47
C GLU A 595 -8.16 37.10 46.57
N GLU A 596 -7.18 36.34 47.09
CA GLU A 596 -6.06 35.79 46.32
C GLU A 596 -6.58 34.79 45.26
N GLY A 597 -7.57 33.96 45.64
CA GLY A 597 -8.27 33.06 44.73
C GLY A 597 -8.91 33.79 43.54
N GLN A 598 -9.53 34.95 43.76
CA GLN A 598 -10.10 35.77 42.67
C GLN A 598 -9.02 36.41 41.79
N ARG A 599 -7.86 36.79 42.34
CA ARG A 599 -6.73 37.30 41.53
C ARG A 599 -6.18 36.22 40.62
N ILE A 600 -5.90 35.02 41.14
CA ILE A 600 -5.42 33.89 40.34
C ILE A 600 -6.45 33.48 39.28
N ASN A 601 -7.75 33.46 39.60
CA ASN A 601 -8.79 33.12 38.62
C ASN A 601 -8.91 34.18 37.50
N LYS A 602 -8.66 35.46 37.81
CA LYS A 602 -8.61 36.57 36.84
C LYS A 602 -7.36 36.51 35.94
N GLU A 603 -6.22 36.08 36.49
CA GLU A 603 -4.99 35.86 35.73
C GLU A 603 -5.04 34.59 34.87
N LEU A 604 -5.60 33.49 35.39
CA LEU A 604 -5.92 32.29 34.61
C LEU A 604 -6.89 32.62 33.48
N ALA A 605 -7.94 33.41 33.71
CA ALA A 605 -8.84 33.86 32.65
C ALA A 605 -8.12 34.68 31.56
N GLN A 606 -7.09 35.46 31.91
CA GLN A 606 -6.22 36.13 30.92
C GLN A 606 -5.26 35.16 30.21
N ALA A 607 -4.71 34.17 30.91
CA ALA A 607 -3.88 33.12 30.33
C ALA A 607 -4.66 32.24 29.34
N PHE A 608 -5.89 31.82 29.69
CA PHE A 608 -6.80 31.13 28.80
C PHE A 608 -7.28 32.00 27.62
N LYS A 609 -7.40 33.33 27.79
CA LYS A 609 -7.62 34.26 26.67
C LYS A 609 -6.43 34.26 25.70
N LYS A 610 -5.19 34.34 26.20
CA LYS A 610 -3.96 34.23 25.39
C LYS A 610 -3.86 32.87 24.69
N TYR A 611 -4.26 31.78 25.36
CA TYR A 611 -4.28 30.42 24.79
C TYR A 611 -5.34 30.25 23.69
N LYS A 612 -6.55 30.80 23.87
CA LYS A 612 -7.61 30.80 22.85
C LYS A 612 -7.30 31.70 21.64
N SER A 613 -6.61 32.83 21.81
CA SER A 613 -6.16 33.62 20.65
C SER A 613 -5.05 32.92 19.84
N SER A 614 -4.27 32.05 20.47
CA SER A 614 -3.18 31.31 19.80
C SER A 614 -3.68 30.09 18.99
N THR A 615 -4.89 29.57 19.28
CA THR A 615 -5.36 28.30 18.68
C THR A 615 -5.94 28.43 17.25
N ASN A 616 -6.22 29.65 16.76
CA ASN A 616 -6.78 29.84 15.41
C ASN A 616 -5.74 29.91 14.28
N ASN A 617 -4.43 29.88 14.58
CA ASN A 617 -3.39 29.87 13.54
C ASN A 617 -2.87 28.45 13.25
N LYS A 618 -3.51 27.77 12.28
CA LYS A 618 -3.03 26.52 11.64
C LYS A 618 -1.76 26.74 10.79
N LYS A 619 -0.66 27.25 11.37
CA LYS A 619 0.66 27.40 10.71
C LYS A 619 1.87 27.15 11.64
N SER A 620 2.14 25.88 11.98
CA SER A 620 3.40 25.20 11.59
C SER A 620 3.55 23.81 12.24
N LYS A 621 3.85 22.78 11.43
CA LYS A 621 4.09 21.39 11.88
C LYS A 621 5.60 21.08 12.03
N LYS A 622 6.41 22.01 12.52
CA LYS A 622 7.88 21.82 12.62
C LYS A 622 8.42 22.26 13.98
N MET A 623 8.72 21.25 14.81
CA MET A 623 9.61 21.37 15.97
C MET A 623 10.91 22.14 15.60
N PRO A 624 11.39 23.05 16.46
CA PRO A 624 12.62 23.82 16.25
C PRO A 624 13.85 22.96 15.94
N THR A 625 14.87 23.56 15.31
CA THR A 625 16.11 22.87 14.95
C THR A 625 17.00 22.55 16.16
N LYS A 626 16.96 23.37 17.23
CA LYS A 626 17.68 23.10 18.50
C LYS A 626 17.11 21.83 19.15
N ASP A 627 15.80 21.77 19.33
CA ASP A 627 15.11 20.65 20.00
C ASP A 627 15.26 19.33 19.22
N LYS A 628 15.28 19.38 17.88
CA LYS A 628 15.54 18.20 17.04
C LYS A 628 16.94 17.64 17.26
N ALA A 629 17.97 18.49 17.23
CA ALA A 629 19.34 18.05 17.45
C ALA A 629 19.49 17.43 18.86
N LEU A 630 18.92 18.06 19.89
CA LEU A 630 18.85 17.52 21.25
C LEU A 630 18.11 16.17 21.32
N SER A 631 16.95 16.05 20.66
CA SER A 631 16.18 14.80 20.64
C SER A 631 16.95 13.68 19.95
N HIS A 632 17.60 13.95 18.81
CA HIS A 632 18.46 12.98 18.13
C HIS A 632 19.67 12.58 18.98
N PHE A 633 20.34 13.52 19.64
CA PHE A 633 21.43 13.23 20.57
C PHE A 633 20.96 12.33 21.74
N ARG A 634 19.86 12.68 22.40
CA ARG A 634 19.26 11.88 23.50
C ARG A 634 18.88 10.47 23.04
N VAL A 635 18.33 10.30 21.83
CA VAL A 635 18.07 8.97 21.25
C VAL A 635 19.36 8.18 21.05
N ARG A 636 20.48 8.81 20.63
CA ARG A 636 21.78 8.15 20.51
C ARG A 636 22.39 7.79 21.85
N VAL A 637 22.29 8.64 22.87
CA VAL A 637 22.70 8.31 24.25
C VAL A 637 21.95 7.04 24.71
N LEU A 638 20.64 6.96 24.48
CA LEU A 638 19.85 5.76 24.80
C LEU A 638 20.24 4.52 23.99
N ASP A 639 20.61 4.67 22.70
CA ASP A 639 21.16 3.56 21.91
C ASP A 639 22.46 3.01 22.52
N LEU A 640 23.33 3.89 23.04
CA LEU A 640 24.62 3.51 23.63
C LEU A 640 24.44 2.90 25.03
N ILE A 641 23.51 3.43 25.84
CA ILE A 641 23.07 2.82 27.11
C ILE A 641 22.50 1.42 26.87
N GLU A 642 21.70 1.22 25.81
CA GLU A 642 21.16 -0.10 25.47
C GLU A 642 22.24 -1.11 25.06
N ILE A 643 23.30 -0.67 24.37
CA ILE A 643 24.47 -1.52 24.08
C ILE A 643 25.16 -1.93 25.37
N TYR A 644 25.38 -0.99 26.31
CA TYR A 644 25.96 -1.29 27.61
C TYR A 644 25.12 -2.28 28.42
N ILE A 645 23.80 -2.03 28.54
CA ILE A 645 22.83 -2.95 29.17
C ILE A 645 22.90 -4.35 28.55
N SER A 646 23.15 -4.46 27.24
CA SER A 646 23.24 -5.75 26.54
C SER A 646 24.60 -6.47 26.71
N SER A 647 25.56 -5.88 27.43
CA SER A 647 26.97 -6.32 27.50
C SER A 647 27.38 -6.80 28.91
N GLU A 648 26.54 -7.62 29.55
CA GLU A 648 26.72 -8.13 30.93
C GLU A 648 27.13 -7.03 31.94
N PRO A 649 26.29 -5.99 32.13
CA PRO A 649 26.61 -4.77 32.90
C PRO A 649 26.76 -5.03 34.41
N SER A 650 27.34 -4.07 35.14
CA SER A 650 27.34 -4.10 36.60
C SER A 650 25.96 -3.71 37.15
N LEU A 651 25.53 -4.37 38.21
CA LEU A 651 24.27 -4.08 38.88
C LEU A 651 24.24 -2.64 39.41
N GLU A 652 25.36 -2.18 39.97
CA GLU A 652 25.54 -0.80 40.46
C GLU A 652 25.20 0.24 39.39
N SER A 653 25.79 0.12 38.20
CA SER A 653 25.48 1.02 37.08
C SER A 653 24.07 0.80 36.50
N CYS A 654 23.50 -0.40 36.60
CA CYS A 654 22.08 -0.57 36.28
C CYS A 654 21.17 0.18 37.24
N LEU A 655 21.48 0.26 38.55
CA LEU A 655 20.71 1.03 39.52
C LEU A 655 20.88 2.54 39.32
N GLU A 656 22.11 3.01 39.08
CA GLU A 656 22.42 4.41 38.73
C GLU A 656 21.58 4.90 37.52
N LEU A 657 21.36 4.04 36.52
CA LEU A 657 20.58 4.36 35.31
C LEU A 657 19.07 4.47 35.52
N VAL A 658 18.50 3.90 36.59
CA VAL A 658 17.03 3.84 36.77
C VAL A 658 16.43 5.24 36.88
N MET A 659 16.85 6.04 37.86
CA MET A 659 16.23 7.36 38.10
C MET A 659 16.39 8.33 36.91
N PRO A 660 17.58 8.45 36.25
CA PRO A 660 17.73 9.24 35.04
C PRO A 660 16.79 8.82 33.90
N LEU A 661 16.56 7.52 33.70
CA LEU A 661 15.62 7.04 32.68
C LEU A 661 14.16 7.39 33.02
N PHE A 662 13.77 7.34 34.30
CA PHE A 662 12.44 7.78 34.73
C PHE A 662 12.25 9.29 34.65
N HIS A 663 13.23 10.11 35.04
CA HIS A 663 13.18 11.56 34.84
C HIS A 663 13.09 11.95 33.36
N LEU A 664 13.82 11.25 32.48
CA LEU A 664 13.72 11.46 31.04
C LEU A 664 12.35 11.03 30.49
N LEU A 665 11.74 9.98 31.03
CA LEU A 665 10.38 9.55 30.66
C LEU A 665 9.33 10.58 31.11
N GLU A 666 9.43 11.06 32.36
CA GLU A 666 8.61 12.11 32.96
C GLU A 666 8.62 13.39 32.12
N TYR A 667 9.81 13.81 31.64
CA TYR A 667 9.96 14.91 30.67
C TYR A 667 9.33 14.62 29.30
N CYS A 668 9.37 13.37 28.81
CA CYS A 668 8.92 13.04 27.45
C CYS A 668 7.39 12.97 27.32
N ILE A 669 6.69 12.42 28.30
CA ILE A 669 5.23 12.16 28.26
C ILE A 669 4.38 13.43 27.94
N PRO A 670 4.55 14.59 28.61
CA PRO A 670 3.76 15.79 28.28
C PRO A 670 4.14 16.40 26.93
N ASN A 671 5.30 16.07 26.37
CA ASN A 671 5.87 16.70 25.20
C ASN A 671 5.52 15.96 23.89
N ILE A 672 4.44 16.38 23.23
CA ILE A 672 3.95 15.80 21.95
C ILE A 672 5.05 15.66 20.88
N HIS A 673 6.05 16.55 20.86
CA HIS A 673 7.16 16.51 19.91
C HIS A 673 8.27 15.49 20.27
N GLN A 674 8.30 14.99 21.51
CA GLN A 674 9.29 14.03 22.01
C GLN A 674 8.82 12.55 21.95
N LYS A 675 7.65 12.24 21.39
CA LYS A 675 7.15 10.85 21.26
C LYS A 675 8.16 9.81 20.69
N PRO A 676 9.05 10.13 19.73
CA PRO A 676 10.10 9.21 19.32
C PRO A 676 11.11 8.88 20.43
N LEU A 677 11.48 9.90 21.23
CA LEU A 677 12.36 9.75 22.39
C LEU A 677 11.64 8.99 23.51
N GLU A 678 10.38 9.32 23.80
CA GLU A 678 9.51 8.62 24.76
C GLU A 678 9.48 7.10 24.50
N SER A 679 9.17 6.70 23.25
CA SER A 679 9.17 5.29 22.82
C SER A 679 10.55 4.63 23.00
N ARG A 680 11.64 5.37 22.76
CA ARG A 680 13.01 4.89 22.95
C ARG A 680 13.34 4.67 24.43
N VAL A 681 12.97 5.61 25.30
CA VAL A 681 13.17 5.53 26.77
C VAL A 681 12.41 4.34 27.35
N ARG A 682 11.11 4.20 27.03
CA ARG A 682 10.31 3.04 27.47
C ARG A 682 10.92 1.71 27.03
N THR A 683 11.47 1.65 25.81
CA THR A 683 12.18 0.47 25.29
C THR A 683 13.46 0.18 26.08
N CYS A 684 14.25 1.22 26.40
CA CYS A 684 15.48 1.11 27.19
C CYS A 684 15.19 0.58 28.61
N ILE A 685 14.19 1.16 29.29
CA ILE A 685 13.72 0.68 30.61
C ILE A 685 13.29 -0.79 30.54
N SER A 686 12.50 -1.17 29.52
CA SER A 686 12.06 -2.57 29.33
C SER A 686 13.22 -3.56 29.20
N LYS A 687 14.35 -3.12 28.62
CA LYS A 687 15.55 -3.96 28.47
C LYS A 687 16.35 -4.05 29.76
N LEU A 688 16.48 -2.95 30.50
CA LEU A 688 17.09 -2.92 31.83
C LEU A 688 16.35 -3.86 32.80
N THR A 689 15.02 -3.74 32.87
CA THR A 689 14.19 -4.56 33.77
C THR A 689 14.05 -6.02 33.33
N GLY A 690 14.34 -6.29 32.06
CA GLY A 690 14.38 -7.62 31.44
C GLY A 690 15.71 -8.38 31.58
N LEU A 691 16.73 -7.80 32.21
CA LEU A 691 18.05 -8.42 32.34
C LEU A 691 18.00 -9.78 33.07
N LYS A 692 18.81 -10.73 32.56
CA LYS A 692 18.99 -12.09 33.11
C LYS A 692 20.39 -12.37 33.64
N LYS A 693 21.35 -11.50 33.32
CA LYS A 693 22.76 -11.57 33.71
C LYS A 693 23.28 -10.16 33.95
N PHE A 694 24.05 -9.99 35.01
CA PHE A 694 24.72 -8.75 35.42
C PHE A 694 25.75 -9.10 36.50
N GLU A 695 26.80 -8.29 36.64
CA GLU A 695 27.78 -8.44 37.71
C GLU A 695 27.27 -7.77 38.99
N VAL A 696 27.11 -8.54 40.08
CA VAL A 696 26.44 -8.05 41.32
C VAL A 696 27.24 -6.95 42.04
N GLY A 697 28.56 -6.89 41.84
CA GLY A 697 29.41 -5.83 42.39
C GLY A 697 29.39 -5.77 43.93
N LYS A 698 29.45 -4.55 44.48
CA LYS A 698 29.35 -4.27 45.93
C LYS A 698 27.95 -3.80 46.35
N VAL A 699 26.92 -4.12 45.57
CA VAL A 699 25.56 -3.60 45.79
C VAL A 699 24.94 -4.21 47.05
N THR A 700 24.32 -3.38 47.90
CA THR A 700 23.67 -3.82 49.14
C THR A 700 22.13 -3.85 49.03
N GLN A 701 21.45 -4.50 49.99
CA GLN A 701 19.98 -4.57 50.02
C GLN A 701 19.35 -3.20 50.34
N GLU A 702 20.06 -2.33 51.06
CA GLU A 702 19.65 -0.98 51.42
C GLU A 702 19.57 -0.09 50.17
N GLN A 703 20.55 -0.18 49.25
CA GLN A 703 20.54 0.55 47.98
C GLN A 703 19.35 0.15 47.10
N LEU A 704 18.97 -1.13 47.10
CA LEU A 704 17.75 -1.58 46.40
C LEU A 704 16.47 -1.03 47.07
N ALA A 705 16.44 -0.99 48.39
CA ALA A 705 15.29 -0.49 49.16
C ALA A 705 15.09 1.03 48.99
N GLU A 706 16.18 1.80 49.02
CA GLU A 706 16.16 3.24 48.77
C GLU A 706 15.65 3.56 47.37
N LEU A 707 16.14 2.86 46.35
CA LEU A 707 15.68 3.04 44.96
C LEU A 707 14.21 2.61 44.79
N ALA A 708 13.77 1.55 45.46
CA ALA A 708 12.35 1.15 45.45
C ALA A 708 11.46 2.23 46.07
N SER A 709 11.87 2.85 47.19
CA SER A 709 11.15 3.97 47.82
C SER A 709 11.08 5.20 46.90
N LYS A 710 12.21 5.58 46.26
CA LYS A 710 12.27 6.67 45.27
C LYS A 710 11.39 6.43 44.03
N LEU A 711 11.14 5.17 43.65
CA LEU A 711 10.24 4.81 42.56
C LEU A 711 8.76 4.80 42.97
N LEU A 712 8.44 4.29 44.16
CA LEU A 712 7.06 4.19 44.66
C LEU A 712 6.46 5.57 44.95
N SER A 713 7.22 6.46 45.57
CA SER A 713 6.82 7.86 45.82
C SER A 713 6.57 8.70 44.55
N LYS A 714 7.09 8.28 43.38
CA LYS A 714 6.67 8.83 42.08
C LYS A 714 5.33 8.27 41.63
N GLY A 715 5.04 6.99 41.87
CA GLY A 715 3.78 6.33 41.51
C GLY A 715 2.57 6.74 42.35
N GLU A 716 2.80 7.25 43.56
CA GLU A 716 1.76 7.77 44.48
C GLU A 716 1.16 9.11 44.03
N ARG A 717 1.81 9.83 43.11
CA ARG A 717 1.37 11.14 42.62
C ARG A 717 0.23 11.00 41.60
N THR A 718 -0.81 11.81 41.74
CA THR A 718 -2.07 11.72 40.96
C THR A 718 -2.03 12.38 39.56
N SER A 719 -0.88 12.88 39.11
CA SER A 719 -0.77 13.52 37.79
C SER A 719 -0.87 12.50 36.64
N VAL A 720 -1.41 12.95 35.49
CA VAL A 720 -1.56 12.13 34.28
C VAL A 720 -0.22 11.53 33.81
N VAL A 721 0.90 12.22 34.08
CA VAL A 721 2.25 11.77 33.72
C VAL A 721 2.66 10.55 34.55
N PHE A 722 2.38 10.53 35.85
CA PHE A 722 2.73 9.41 36.73
C PHE A 722 1.87 8.16 36.44
N PHE A 723 0.57 8.34 36.14
CA PHE A 723 -0.29 7.23 35.72
C PHE A 723 0.26 6.46 34.50
N ASP A 724 0.83 7.18 33.52
CA ASP A 724 1.43 6.59 32.33
C ASP A 724 2.79 5.91 32.61
N MET A 725 3.50 6.34 33.67
CA MET A 725 4.74 5.69 34.11
C MET A 725 4.52 4.43 34.96
N ASN A 726 3.37 4.24 35.59
CA ASN A 726 3.10 3.17 36.56
C ASN A 726 3.42 1.75 36.07
N TYR A 727 3.16 1.44 34.79
CA TYR A 727 3.54 0.14 34.20
C TYR A 727 5.06 -0.09 34.21
N LYS A 728 5.85 0.96 33.95
CA LYS A 728 7.31 0.89 33.98
C LYS A 728 7.88 0.92 35.39
N ILE A 729 7.26 1.66 36.31
CA ILE A 729 7.58 1.59 37.75
C ILE A 729 7.42 0.15 38.24
N THR A 730 6.31 -0.52 37.87
CA THR A 730 6.03 -1.91 38.24
C THR A 730 7.06 -2.90 37.68
N GLU A 731 7.44 -2.78 36.40
CA GLU A 731 8.53 -3.57 35.81
C GLU A 731 9.86 -3.37 36.56
N CYS A 732 10.16 -2.14 36.98
CA CYS A 732 11.39 -1.81 37.69
C CYS A 732 11.40 -2.37 39.11
N CYS A 733 10.32 -2.25 39.88
CA CYS A 733 10.19 -2.89 41.18
C CYS A 733 10.33 -4.43 41.07
N CYS A 734 9.74 -5.04 40.02
CA CYS A 734 9.95 -6.45 39.72
C CYS A 734 11.41 -6.80 39.38
N PHE A 735 12.18 -5.88 38.79
CA PHE A 735 13.61 -6.05 38.55
C PHE A 735 14.44 -5.96 39.84
N LEU A 736 14.16 -4.99 40.73
CA LEU A 736 14.83 -4.88 42.03
C LEU A 736 14.63 -6.15 42.88
N VAL A 737 13.42 -6.73 42.86
CA VAL A 737 13.11 -8.02 43.53
C VAL A 737 13.78 -9.24 42.87
N LYS A 738 14.19 -9.16 41.60
CA LYS A 738 15.05 -10.17 40.99
C LYS A 738 16.51 -9.95 41.41
N ALA A 739 17.00 -8.73 41.34
CA ALA A 739 18.37 -8.36 41.70
C ALA A 739 18.70 -8.72 43.16
N SER A 740 17.76 -8.50 44.09
CA SER A 740 17.93 -8.85 45.51
C SER A 740 18.19 -10.33 45.78
N LYS A 741 17.82 -11.24 44.86
CA LYS A 741 18.10 -12.69 44.96
C LYS A 741 19.54 -13.06 44.59
N HIS A 742 20.26 -12.14 43.94
CA HIS A 742 21.66 -12.33 43.54
C HIS A 742 22.64 -11.67 44.52
N ILE A 743 22.15 -10.81 45.43
CA ILE A 743 22.94 -10.25 46.54
C ILE A 743 22.95 -11.26 47.70
N PRO A 744 24.12 -11.69 48.20
CA PRO A 744 24.19 -12.59 49.36
C PRO A 744 23.55 -11.95 50.61
N THR A 745 22.51 -12.59 51.16
CA THR A 745 21.95 -12.22 52.46
C THR A 745 22.67 -12.99 53.58
N PRO A 746 22.94 -12.37 54.75
CA PRO A 746 23.66 -13.02 55.85
C PRO A 746 22.85 -14.09 56.62
N VAL A 747 21.66 -14.47 56.15
CA VAL A 747 20.75 -15.40 56.85
C VAL A 747 20.27 -16.53 55.93
N THR A 748 20.80 -17.73 56.17
CA THR A 748 20.27 -18.98 55.60
C THR A 748 19.07 -19.47 56.42
N VAL A 749 17.85 -19.29 55.92
CA VAL A 749 16.65 -19.91 56.50
C VAL A 749 16.38 -21.23 55.77
N PRO A 750 16.34 -22.40 56.46
CA PRO A 750 15.99 -23.67 55.84
C PRO A 750 14.53 -23.70 55.36
N PRO A 751 14.18 -24.52 54.35
CA PRO A 751 12.81 -24.61 53.87
C PRO A 751 11.90 -25.39 54.84
N ILE A 752 10.61 -25.00 54.85
CA ILE A 752 9.44 -25.68 55.45
C ILE A 752 9.22 -25.48 56.98
N GLN A 753 8.27 -24.61 57.35
CA GLN A 753 7.02 -24.93 58.08
C GLN A 753 6.31 -23.62 58.52
N TRP A 754 5.07 -23.42 58.05
CA TRP A 754 4.33 -22.15 58.07
C TRP A 754 3.81 -21.65 59.43
N LYS A 755 4.09 -22.35 60.55
CA LYS A 755 3.46 -22.08 61.85
C LYS A 755 4.29 -21.26 62.86
N MET A 756 5.48 -20.80 62.50
CA MET A 756 6.34 -20.00 63.41
C MET A 756 6.90 -18.72 62.76
N MET A 757 6.01 -17.83 62.30
CA MET A 757 6.39 -16.44 61.97
C MET A 757 6.14 -15.51 63.16
N LYS A 758 7.17 -15.24 63.97
CA LYS A 758 7.14 -14.09 64.92
C LYS A 758 8.43 -13.28 65.04
N LYS A 759 9.48 -13.63 64.30
CA LYS A 759 10.65 -12.79 63.97
C LYS A 759 11.32 -13.39 62.73
N ILE A 760 10.92 -12.91 61.56
CA ILE A 760 11.74 -13.02 60.35
C ILE A 760 12.43 -11.66 60.22
N GLU A 761 13.75 -11.63 60.24
CA GLU A 761 14.48 -10.46 59.74
C GLU A 761 14.22 -10.38 58.25
N VAL A 762 13.49 -9.35 57.86
CA VAL A 762 13.05 -9.14 56.49
C VAL A 762 14.10 -8.29 55.79
N SER A 763 14.35 -8.52 54.50
CA SER A 763 15.26 -7.63 53.78
C SER A 763 14.66 -6.21 53.70
N PRO A 764 15.48 -5.14 53.78
CA PRO A 764 15.00 -3.76 53.70
C PRO A 764 14.06 -3.49 52.51
N LEU A 765 14.37 -4.08 51.35
CA LEU A 765 13.52 -4.00 50.16
C LEU A 765 12.12 -4.59 50.36
N THR A 766 12.02 -5.69 51.12
CA THR A 766 10.74 -6.35 51.40
C THR A 766 9.91 -5.55 52.40
N ASP A 767 10.55 -4.86 53.35
CA ASP A 767 9.83 -3.97 54.27
C ASP A 767 9.32 -2.70 53.59
N VAL A 768 10.10 -2.10 52.67
CA VAL A 768 9.61 -0.99 51.81
C VAL A 768 8.38 -1.41 51.01
N LEU A 769 8.43 -2.57 50.34
CA LEU A 769 7.30 -3.09 49.56
C LEU A 769 6.10 -3.49 50.45
N ARG A 770 6.34 -4.01 51.65
CA ARG A 770 5.27 -4.33 52.61
C ARG A 770 4.57 -3.06 53.07
N ASN A 771 5.31 -2.02 53.45
CA ASN A 771 4.75 -0.77 53.96
C ASN A 771 3.92 -0.08 52.87
N ALA A 772 4.44 0.02 51.63
CA ALA A 772 3.66 0.58 50.52
C ALA A 772 2.36 -0.21 50.22
N LEU A 773 2.36 -1.54 50.38
CA LEU A 773 1.14 -2.35 50.28
C LEU A 773 0.18 -2.10 51.45
N LEU A 774 0.69 -1.99 52.68
CA LEU A 774 -0.12 -1.70 53.85
C LEU A 774 -0.79 -0.32 53.73
N ASP A 775 -0.04 0.72 53.36
CA ASP A 775 -0.53 2.08 53.17
C ASP A 775 -1.60 2.12 52.05
N TYR A 776 -1.36 1.44 50.92
CA TYR A 776 -2.34 1.32 49.84
C TYR A 776 -3.67 0.68 50.29
N PHE A 777 -3.61 -0.36 51.13
CA PHE A 777 -4.82 -0.99 51.66
C PHE A 777 -5.46 -0.18 52.79
N GLN A 778 -4.68 0.48 53.65
CA GLN A 778 -5.21 1.33 54.74
C GLN A 778 -5.92 2.57 54.20
N ASN A 779 -5.32 3.28 53.25
CA ASN A 779 -5.93 4.45 52.61
C ASN A 779 -7.28 4.09 51.93
N ARG A 780 -7.40 2.89 51.35
CA ARG A 780 -8.67 2.39 50.79
C ARG A 780 -9.72 1.96 51.82
N ILE A 781 -9.32 1.58 53.04
CA ILE A 781 -10.27 1.24 54.11
C ILE A 781 -10.98 2.51 54.60
N VAL A 782 -10.24 3.61 54.76
CA VAL A 782 -10.79 4.92 55.14
C VAL A 782 -11.82 5.43 54.11
N ASP A 783 -11.52 5.31 52.81
CA ASP A 783 -12.42 5.67 51.71
C ASP A 783 -13.73 4.86 51.67
N GLN A 784 -13.74 3.62 52.19
CA GLN A 784 -14.93 2.77 52.22
C GLN A 784 -15.80 3.00 53.46
N GLU A 785 -15.21 3.29 54.62
CA GLU A 785 -16.00 3.55 55.84
C GLU A 785 -16.85 4.84 55.74
N PHE A 786 -16.43 5.82 54.95
CA PHE A 786 -17.18 7.07 54.73
C PHE A 786 -18.42 6.96 53.82
N LYS A 787 -18.68 5.79 53.19
CA LYS A 787 -19.84 5.60 52.29
C LYS A 787 -20.91 4.64 52.82
N GLY A 788 -20.84 4.26 54.10
CA GLY A 788 -21.46 3.02 54.59
C GLY A 788 -22.32 3.07 55.87
N LYS A 789 -22.84 4.21 56.34
CA LYS A 789 -23.81 4.21 57.47
C LYS A 789 -24.96 5.25 57.33
N PRO A 790 -26.20 4.80 57.14
CA PRO A 790 -27.39 5.61 57.40
C PRO A 790 -28.00 5.27 58.77
N LYS A 791 -28.16 6.27 59.65
CA LYS A 791 -29.30 6.46 60.58
C LYS A 791 -29.10 7.68 61.49
N ASN A 792 -29.77 8.78 61.14
CA ASN A 792 -30.40 9.68 62.10
C ASN A 792 -31.55 8.92 62.81
N GLN A 793 -32.04 9.24 64.00
CA GLN A 793 -31.77 10.31 64.99
C GLN A 793 -32.17 9.72 66.39
N VAL A 794 -31.52 10.03 67.54
CA VAL A 794 -31.81 11.13 68.51
C VAL A 794 -33.18 10.88 69.24
N GLN A 795 -33.48 11.18 70.53
CA GLN A 795 -33.25 12.36 71.39
C GLN A 795 -33.51 12.04 72.89
N ASP A 796 -32.75 12.62 73.81
CA ASP A 796 -33.29 13.41 74.94
C ASP A 796 -33.03 14.88 74.52
N ASN A 797 -33.94 15.86 74.37
CA ASN A 797 -35.23 16.28 74.93
C ASN A 797 -35.15 17.20 76.17
N ALA A 798 -35.73 18.41 76.02
CA ALA A 798 -35.82 19.55 76.96
C ALA A 798 -34.50 20.33 77.22
N ASP A 799 -34.56 21.67 77.18
CA ASP A 799 -33.35 22.48 76.93
C ASP A 799 -33.26 23.85 77.68
N GLN A 800 -33.99 24.21 78.74
CA GLN A 800 -34.78 23.49 79.75
C GLN A 800 -36.30 23.32 79.53
N GLU A 801 -37.01 24.07 78.68
CA GLU A 801 -36.74 24.31 77.26
C GLU A 801 -37.47 23.21 76.43
N SER A 802 -38.48 22.57 77.03
CA SER A 802 -39.83 22.49 76.46
C SER A 802 -39.93 23.09 75.05
N VAL A 803 -40.42 22.36 74.05
CA VAL A 803 -41.83 22.00 73.83
C VAL A 803 -41.83 21.07 72.58
N ILE A 804 -42.57 19.97 72.40
CA ILE A 804 -43.47 19.09 73.15
C ILE A 804 -44.00 18.06 72.10
N GLU A 805 -44.48 16.86 72.51
CA GLU A 805 -45.32 15.90 71.74
C GLU A 805 -44.81 15.36 70.37
N SER A 806 -44.40 14.10 70.20
CA SER A 806 -45.14 12.81 70.28
C SER A 806 -46.15 12.53 69.14
N THR A 807 -46.02 11.39 68.44
CA THR A 807 -47.06 10.35 68.21
C THR A 807 -46.65 9.31 67.13
N THR A 808 -46.26 8.11 67.60
CA THR A 808 -46.86 6.77 67.32
C THR A 808 -47.34 6.32 65.91
N VAL A 809 -47.05 5.03 65.59
CA VAL A 809 -47.88 4.09 64.77
C VAL A 809 -47.84 4.27 63.22
N GLN A 810 -47.34 3.29 62.44
CA GLN A 810 -48.05 2.13 61.82
C GLN A 810 -49.04 2.55 60.69
N VAL A 811 -49.40 1.77 59.64
CA VAL A 811 -49.09 0.43 59.09
C VAL A 811 -49.69 0.35 57.66
N HIS A 812 -49.46 -0.74 56.91
CA HIS A 812 -50.12 -1.15 55.65
C HIS A 812 -49.72 -0.33 54.38
N ASP A 813 -49.22 -0.99 53.34
CA ASP A 813 -49.94 -1.85 52.36
C ASP A 813 -50.91 -1.06 51.48
N ASN A 814 -50.59 -0.94 50.19
CA ASN A 814 -51.41 -1.56 49.13
C ASN A 814 -50.80 -1.42 47.72
N ASN A 815 -50.60 -2.59 47.11
CA ASN A 815 -51.27 -3.04 45.87
C ASN A 815 -51.24 -2.22 44.56
N THR A 816 -50.80 -2.95 43.51
CA THR A 816 -51.41 -3.09 42.16
C THR A 816 -51.41 -1.96 41.12
N ASN A 817 -51.07 -2.39 39.89
CA ASN A 817 -51.67 -2.03 38.59
C ASN A 817 -51.48 -0.59 38.08
N GLN A 818 -51.43 -0.30 36.78
CA GLN A 818 -51.20 -0.96 35.48
C GLN A 818 -51.40 0.19 34.45
N GLU A 819 -51.24 -0.08 33.14
CA GLU A 819 -51.65 0.80 32.02
C GLU A 819 -50.81 2.09 31.79
N ASN A 820 -50.79 2.70 30.59
CA ASN A 820 -50.64 2.18 29.21
C ASN A 820 -50.26 3.39 28.27
N VAL A 821 -49.50 3.12 27.20
CA VAL A 821 -49.71 3.50 25.76
C VAL A 821 -50.39 4.88 25.48
N ILE A 822 -49.91 5.81 24.62
CA ILE A 822 -49.86 5.81 23.12
C ILE A 822 -48.96 6.96 22.58
N GLU A 823 -48.51 6.82 21.34
CA GLU A 823 -47.82 7.77 20.43
C GLU A 823 -48.48 9.16 20.23
N SER A 824 -47.74 10.16 19.71
CA SER A 824 -48.00 10.77 18.37
C SER A 824 -47.20 12.08 18.06
N THR A 825 -47.26 12.51 16.79
CA THR A 825 -46.34 13.31 15.95
C THR A 825 -46.52 14.84 15.86
N SER A 826 -45.58 15.50 15.13
CA SER A 826 -45.65 16.80 14.37
C SER A 826 -45.41 18.13 15.13
N ALA A 827 -44.38 18.96 14.79
CA ALA A 827 -44.26 20.00 13.71
C ALA A 827 -44.78 21.41 14.15
N GLN A 828 -44.27 22.61 13.80
CA GLN A 828 -43.47 23.19 12.69
C GLN A 828 -42.53 24.36 13.17
N VAL A 829 -41.33 24.59 12.59
CA VAL A 829 -40.89 25.56 11.52
C VAL A 829 -40.88 27.08 11.85
N GLN A 830 -39.69 27.72 11.78
CA GLN A 830 -39.36 29.04 11.18
C GLN A 830 -37.85 29.39 11.45
N ASP A 831 -37.18 30.31 10.76
CA ASP A 831 -36.87 30.38 9.31
C ASP A 831 -35.59 31.25 9.07
N ASN A 832 -34.92 31.13 7.91
CA ASN A 832 -34.02 32.11 7.23
C ASN A 832 -32.89 32.86 8.04
N ASN A 833 -31.61 33.02 7.62
CA ASN A 833 -31.11 33.52 6.34
C ASN A 833 -29.57 33.81 6.36
N ASP A 834 -29.01 33.87 5.15
CA ASP A 834 -27.95 34.76 4.65
C ASP A 834 -26.45 34.71 5.05
N ASN A 835 -25.64 34.39 4.03
CA ASN A 835 -24.54 35.19 3.44
C ASN A 835 -23.52 35.94 4.35
N GLN A 836 -22.21 35.76 4.04
CA GLN A 836 -21.43 36.82 3.36
C GLN A 836 -20.00 36.43 2.90
N LYS A 837 -19.72 36.77 1.63
CA LYS A 837 -18.57 37.50 1.07
C LYS A 837 -17.13 37.21 1.56
N CYS A 838 -16.31 36.73 0.63
CA CYS A 838 -14.90 37.10 0.59
C CYS A 838 -14.76 38.60 0.28
N VAL A 839 -13.92 39.30 1.05
CA VAL A 839 -13.50 40.68 0.79
C VAL A 839 -12.13 40.65 0.10
N ILE A 840 -11.98 41.50 -0.90
CA ILE A 840 -10.73 41.75 -1.62
C ILE A 840 -9.90 42.73 -0.79
N GLU A 841 -8.66 42.38 -0.45
CA GLU A 841 -7.70 43.38 0.02
C GLU A 841 -6.95 44.01 -1.15
N SER A 842 -6.89 45.33 -1.09
CA SER A 842 -6.29 46.22 -2.07
C SER A 842 -4.77 46.20 -2.00
N THR A 843 -4.12 46.43 -3.15
CA THR A 843 -2.83 47.13 -3.15
C THR A 843 -2.84 48.13 -4.30
N THR A 844 -2.75 49.41 -3.93
CA THR A 844 -2.76 50.54 -4.87
C THR A 844 -1.39 50.71 -5.51
N GLY A 845 -1.39 50.86 -6.84
CA GLY A 845 -0.24 51.30 -7.63
C GLY A 845 -0.77 52.05 -8.85
N GLN A 846 -0.61 53.36 -8.87
CA GLN A 846 -1.07 54.22 -9.98
C GLN A 846 -0.21 54.01 -11.22
N VAL A 847 -0.78 54.24 -12.41
CA VAL A 847 -0.27 55.16 -13.46
C VAL A 847 -1.23 55.17 -14.67
N GLN A 848 -1.71 56.39 -14.99
CA GLN A 848 -2.13 56.99 -16.28
C GLN A 848 -2.86 56.16 -17.39
N HIS A 849 -4.03 56.68 -17.80
CA HIS A 849 -4.34 57.20 -19.16
C HIS A 849 -3.48 56.66 -20.33
N ASP A 850 -4.03 56.15 -21.46
CA ASP A 850 -4.97 56.84 -22.34
C ASP A 850 -5.59 55.95 -23.46
N SER A 851 -6.78 56.37 -23.93
CA SER A 851 -7.38 56.34 -25.30
C SER A 851 -7.27 55.16 -26.32
N ALA A 852 -8.27 55.17 -27.22
CA ALA A 852 -8.27 54.68 -28.62
C ALA A 852 -8.68 53.23 -28.94
N ASP A 853 -10.00 53.02 -28.96
CA ASP A 853 -10.81 52.72 -30.16
C ASP A 853 -10.40 51.68 -31.23
N GLN A 854 -11.46 50.97 -31.63
CA GLN A 854 -11.88 50.58 -33.00
C GLN A 854 -11.70 49.15 -33.55
N ASN A 855 -12.87 48.68 -34.04
CA ASN A 855 -13.16 47.69 -35.08
C ASN A 855 -13.09 46.18 -34.74
N SER A 856 -14.07 45.35 -35.13
CA SER A 856 -15.42 45.58 -35.70
C SER A 856 -16.13 44.22 -35.94
N ILE A 857 -17.46 44.21 -36.20
CA ILE A 857 -18.17 43.23 -37.08
C ILE A 857 -18.36 41.78 -36.50
N ILE A 858 -19.52 41.09 -36.54
CA ILE A 858 -20.90 41.40 -37.04
C ILE A 858 -21.96 40.42 -36.43
N GLU A 859 -23.24 40.84 -36.44
CA GLU A 859 -24.54 40.08 -36.42
C GLU A 859 -24.75 38.87 -35.45
N SER A 860 -25.68 38.88 -34.49
CA SER A 860 -27.17 38.86 -34.58
C SER A 860 -27.75 37.60 -35.26
N ALA A 861 -28.34 36.61 -34.56
CA ALA A 861 -29.51 36.57 -33.65
C ALA A 861 -30.85 36.21 -34.34
N THR A 862 -31.26 34.95 -34.17
CA THR A 862 -32.65 34.41 -34.25
C THR A 862 -32.67 33.04 -33.58
N ALA A 863 -33.71 32.56 -32.88
CA ALA A 863 -34.86 33.18 -32.22
C ALA A 863 -35.44 32.14 -31.24
N HIS A 864 -35.98 32.56 -30.08
CA HIS A 864 -36.78 31.70 -29.20
C HIS A 864 -38.27 31.99 -29.39
N PRO A 865 -39.13 30.97 -29.16
CA PRO A 865 -40.38 31.19 -28.46
C PRO A 865 -40.37 30.53 -27.08
N GLN A 866 -41.03 31.19 -26.13
CA GLN A 866 -41.49 30.65 -24.84
C GLN A 866 -42.75 29.76 -25.08
N THR A 867 -43.35 28.98 -24.18
CA THR A 867 -43.56 29.10 -22.71
C THR A 867 -43.86 27.74 -22.03
N ASN A 868 -43.60 27.70 -20.72
CA ASN A 868 -44.33 27.05 -19.60
C ASN A 868 -44.99 25.64 -19.74
N GLY A 869 -44.60 24.73 -18.85
CA GLY A 869 -45.35 23.51 -18.47
C GLY A 869 -44.72 22.84 -17.23
N ILE A 870 -45.53 22.45 -16.24
CA ILE A 870 -45.07 22.07 -14.88
C ILE A 870 -44.99 20.53 -14.70
N VAL A 871 -44.18 20.11 -13.71
CA VAL A 871 -44.21 18.81 -12.98
C VAL A 871 -43.29 17.70 -13.49
N GLY A 872 -42.46 17.18 -12.57
CA GLY A 872 -41.99 15.79 -12.59
C GLY A 872 -40.48 15.62 -12.62
N LEU A 873 -39.84 15.53 -11.45
CA LEU A 873 -38.51 14.93 -11.29
C LEU A 873 -38.62 13.39 -11.25
N PRO A 874 -37.99 12.65 -12.17
CA PRO A 874 -37.60 11.27 -11.92
C PRO A 874 -36.13 11.24 -11.47
N ARG A 875 -35.85 10.46 -10.41
CA ARG A 875 -34.46 10.13 -10.02
C ARG A 875 -33.73 9.50 -11.20
N VAL A 876 -32.74 10.19 -11.77
CA VAL A 876 -31.84 9.62 -12.76
C VAL A 876 -30.91 8.64 -12.06
N TYR A 877 -31.30 7.36 -12.05
CA TYR A 877 -30.34 6.28 -11.86
C TYR A 877 -29.34 6.32 -13.02
N TYR A 878 -28.10 6.69 -12.74
CA TYR A 878 -26.99 6.49 -13.66
C TYR A 878 -26.76 4.98 -13.85
N ALA A 879 -27.45 4.40 -14.83
CA ALA A 879 -27.11 3.09 -15.34
C ALA A 879 -25.83 3.21 -16.17
N PRO A 880 -24.76 2.45 -15.87
CA PRO A 880 -23.62 2.37 -16.78
C PRO A 880 -24.10 1.81 -18.13
N ALA A 881 -23.46 2.26 -19.21
CA ALA A 881 -23.73 1.80 -20.58
C ALA A 881 -23.38 0.30 -20.71
N THR A 882 -24.36 -0.52 -20.35
CA THR A 882 -24.28 -1.97 -20.31
C THR A 882 -24.46 -2.54 -21.70
N LEU A 883 -23.91 -3.73 -21.96
CA LEU A 883 -24.29 -4.51 -23.13
C LEU A 883 -25.83 -4.60 -23.20
N PRO A 884 -26.44 -4.61 -24.40
CA PRO A 884 -27.86 -4.87 -24.56
C PRO A 884 -28.27 -6.09 -23.72
N ARG A 885 -29.33 -5.96 -22.90
CA ARG A 885 -29.75 -6.90 -21.82
C ARG A 885 -29.84 -8.41 -22.16
N TRP A 886 -29.76 -8.77 -23.45
CA TRP A 886 -29.78 -10.11 -24.02
C TRP A 886 -28.38 -10.72 -24.24
N VAL A 887 -27.35 -9.90 -24.46
CA VAL A 887 -25.93 -10.26 -24.31
C VAL A 887 -25.48 -9.92 -22.89
N SER A 888 -26.12 -10.55 -21.90
CA SER A 888 -25.58 -10.56 -20.55
C SER A 888 -24.26 -11.34 -20.54
N HIS A 889 -23.31 -11.00 -19.66
CA HIS A 889 -22.10 -11.81 -19.47
C HIS A 889 -22.42 -13.31 -19.33
N ARG A 890 -23.54 -13.66 -18.67
CA ARG A 890 -24.02 -15.04 -18.48
C ARG A 890 -24.44 -15.79 -19.74
N THR A 891 -24.66 -15.13 -20.87
CA THR A 891 -24.88 -15.81 -22.16
C THR A 891 -23.54 -16.17 -22.80
N LEU A 892 -22.51 -15.35 -22.59
CA LEU A 892 -21.12 -15.65 -22.98
C LEU A 892 -20.46 -16.64 -22.01
N ASP A 893 -20.81 -16.65 -20.72
CA ASP A 893 -20.32 -17.64 -19.75
C ASP A 893 -20.72 -19.08 -20.11
N LEU A 894 -21.77 -19.27 -20.92
CA LEU A 894 -22.12 -20.57 -21.52
C LEU A 894 -21.30 -20.92 -22.77
N ILE A 895 -20.57 -19.97 -23.33
CA ILE A 895 -19.87 -20.05 -24.61
C ILE A 895 -18.34 -20.04 -24.40
N VAL A 896 -17.89 -19.82 -23.16
CA VAL A 896 -16.50 -19.95 -22.71
C VAL A 896 -16.21 -21.41 -22.31
N PRO A 897 -15.10 -22.02 -22.77
CA PRO A 897 -14.76 -23.39 -22.42
C PRO A 897 -14.38 -23.56 -20.95
N ILE A 898 -14.65 -24.76 -20.41
CA ILE A 898 -14.43 -25.16 -19.00
C ILE A 898 -12.97 -24.96 -18.55
N SER A 899 -12.02 -24.96 -19.48
CA SER A 899 -10.58 -24.73 -19.26
C SER A 899 -10.21 -23.29 -18.84
N THR A 900 -11.15 -22.35 -18.80
CA THR A 900 -10.84 -20.91 -18.59
C THR A 900 -11.04 -20.43 -17.15
N ILE A 901 -11.45 -21.29 -16.22
CA ILE A 901 -11.61 -20.95 -14.80
C ILE A 901 -10.32 -21.26 -14.05
N ALA A 902 -9.46 -20.25 -13.87
CA ALA A 902 -8.36 -20.32 -12.90
C ALA A 902 -8.94 -20.29 -11.46
N PRO A 903 -8.37 -21.05 -10.50
CA PRO A 903 -8.85 -21.09 -9.12
C PRO A 903 -8.43 -19.83 -8.34
N GLY A 904 -9.13 -18.72 -8.60
CA GLY A 904 -8.96 -17.43 -7.89
C GLY A 904 -10.12 -17.19 -6.92
N GLY A 905 -9.86 -17.29 -5.62
CA GLY A 905 -10.91 -17.23 -4.60
C GLY A 905 -11.56 -15.85 -4.43
N MET A 906 -12.89 -15.82 -4.41
CA MET A 906 -13.67 -14.83 -3.66
C MET A 906 -14.80 -15.53 -2.92
N GLY A 907 -14.62 -15.73 -1.62
CA GLY A 907 -15.69 -16.17 -0.74
C GLY A 907 -16.65 -15.02 -0.47
N ILE A 908 -17.91 -15.18 -0.87
CA ILE A 908 -19.03 -14.37 -0.38
C ILE A 908 -20.05 -15.34 0.22
N PRO A 909 -20.43 -15.20 1.50
CA PRO A 909 -21.30 -16.17 2.16
C PRO A 909 -22.75 -16.03 1.66
N LEU A 910 -23.41 -17.16 1.44
CA LEU A 910 -24.87 -17.22 1.34
C LEU A 910 -25.45 -17.72 2.68
N PRO A 911 -26.58 -17.17 3.13
CA PRO A 911 -27.17 -17.50 4.43
C PRO A 911 -27.76 -18.92 4.44
N GLY A 912 -27.62 -19.60 5.56
CA GLY A 912 -27.84 -21.04 5.64
C GLY A 912 -29.30 -21.49 5.74
N THR A 913 -29.54 -22.72 5.30
CA THR A 913 -30.68 -23.57 5.68
C THR A 913 -30.16 -24.95 6.12
N ARG A 914 -30.93 -25.62 6.98
CA ARG A 914 -30.48 -26.78 7.77
C ARG A 914 -30.59 -28.12 7.02
N GLY A 915 -29.59 -28.97 7.23
CA GLY A 915 -29.76 -30.40 7.56
C GLY A 915 -30.32 -31.36 6.50
N GLY A 916 -29.46 -32.23 5.98
CA GLY A 916 -29.81 -33.44 5.23
C GLY A 916 -28.54 -34.20 4.83
N ALA A 917 -28.41 -35.46 5.26
CA ALA A 917 -27.21 -36.28 5.04
C ALA A 917 -27.43 -37.35 3.94
N LEU A 918 -26.32 -38.02 3.55
CA LEU A 918 -26.15 -39.15 2.60
C LEU A 918 -25.64 -38.77 1.19
N PRO A 919 -24.88 -39.66 0.51
CA PRO A 919 -23.73 -40.43 1.03
C PRO A 919 -22.50 -40.34 0.09
N GLU A 920 -21.40 -40.98 0.47
CA GLU A 920 -20.16 -41.04 -0.33
C GLU A 920 -20.35 -41.77 -1.68
N ILE A 921 -19.75 -41.23 -2.75
CA ILE A 921 -19.47 -41.96 -3.99
C ILE A 921 -18.01 -41.74 -4.35
N SER A 922 -17.25 -42.84 -4.34
CA SER A 922 -15.82 -42.85 -4.70
C SER A 922 -15.63 -42.70 -6.21
N LEU A 923 -14.71 -41.81 -6.62
CA LEU A 923 -14.18 -41.77 -7.99
C LEU A 923 -12.65 -41.77 -7.94
N HIS A 924 -12.09 -42.93 -8.29
CA HIS A 924 -10.66 -43.19 -8.32
C HIS A 924 -10.10 -43.03 -9.75
N LEU A 925 -8.78 -42.75 -9.82
CA LEU A 925 -7.87 -42.85 -10.99
C LEU A 925 -7.95 -41.74 -12.06
N LEU A 926 -6.92 -40.88 -12.10
CA LEU A 926 -5.69 -41.08 -12.89
C LEU A 926 -4.59 -40.06 -12.44
N PRO A 927 -3.31 -40.22 -12.82
CA PRO A 927 -2.19 -39.96 -11.89
C PRO A 927 -1.49 -38.60 -12.03
N THR A 928 -0.96 -38.12 -10.91
CA THR A 928 0.07 -37.07 -10.84
C THR A 928 1.46 -37.69 -10.83
N ILE A 929 2.36 -37.15 -11.66
CA ILE A 929 3.82 -37.40 -11.58
C ILE A 929 4.51 -36.06 -11.34
N SER A 930 5.08 -35.86 -10.16
CA SER A 930 6.10 -34.85 -9.85
C SER A 930 6.85 -35.28 -8.57
N PRO A 931 8.17 -35.08 -8.49
CA PRO A 931 9.01 -35.61 -7.41
C PRO A 931 8.96 -34.76 -6.12
N PRO A 932 9.38 -35.30 -4.97
CA PRO A 932 9.35 -34.58 -3.69
C PRO A 932 10.52 -33.61 -3.53
N ILE A 933 10.28 -32.51 -2.82
CA ILE A 933 11.32 -31.67 -2.22
C ILE A 933 11.19 -31.85 -0.70
N ASP A 934 12.28 -32.29 -0.06
CA ASP A 934 12.32 -32.51 1.38
C ASP A 934 12.25 -31.20 2.17
N LEU A 935 11.40 -31.20 3.19
CA LEU A 935 11.35 -30.19 4.25
C LEU A 935 12.01 -30.78 5.50
N GLN A 936 13.26 -30.38 5.78
CA GLN A 936 13.87 -30.61 7.09
C GLN A 936 13.92 -29.33 7.93
N LEU A 937 13.44 -29.47 9.17
CA LEU A 937 13.49 -28.44 10.20
C LEU A 937 14.86 -28.38 10.86
N THR A 938 15.49 -27.20 10.84
CA THR A 938 16.33 -26.64 11.93
C THR A 938 16.40 -25.13 11.76
#